data_AF-A0A7C5T165-F1
#
_entry.id   AF-A0A7C5T165-F1
#
_cell.length_a   1.000
_cell.length_b   1.000
_cell.length_c   1.000
_cell.angle_alpha   90.00
_cell.angle_beta   90.00
_cell.angle_gamma   90.00
#
_symmetry.space_group_name_H-M   'P 1'
#
loop_
_entity.id
_entity.type
_entity.pdbx_description
1 polymer ?
#
loop_
_entity_poly.entity_id
_entity_poly.type
_entity_poly.pdbx_seq_one_letter_code
_entity_poly.pdbx_strand_id
1 'polypeptide(L)'
;MKVLSQWLFSLSLFLPITAFSEVVILSNYPLPKNNFESLVNEENYQTIVEILKSLDEVKNVSVEEKDGQITIKVERYPILKSVKVKGNVAVWKDEILNYLTLYEGAPLKEIDPKSLEDKLKELYREKGYIEAKTKVNIQIDELGFASIEIEVKEGDVFFIGGGVYKGSSLDPNFLDKRLGIIKGKVAKEGELSRKVFDLQDIYLSLGFWDSFAYYEGLQKANMEKPFWRVLLPTDSNIEKRPLRLVGALAEGIKNLFSHPISTLKAISGKGKLAYPVFYVYEGKRYQAFFEGNSFFSAQELLKISRLPQKGIDIFSLEEAKESIVNAYHSKGFFDVEVEYKQEGEKIFFFIKEGERYNAIVNGQTLPYDEEELKKELEKIIGKLKAQGYTLAEGEIKTNIDKDKKLVNVSFDINKGKKQILKAINYIGNNKDIAKIFRDVNKKLPAVYNSALIEQLNLRIEKYLKGNGYMEGSFEANVMLEEGEDVINYIYTYKVSEGPRYKAGLDLYYGNKITSDRELSYMTVREEFYSEKTLDETLYNFINSNIFIGVKIDTFIDTDKKQVHRLIKLQEDKRGFYDLGVGYNSQDGLILDLTLGLKNLFGIGLSSILNYKRSEKRETYSLNFEDPFLFTRKLWFKSNIFKDYQKHRVYTLNTQGFALSVGYRITRYTSFGPFFSISDNRYLGTSARLNKYGLFLLREYKDDIFNPRRVHYDSLNLLKASGDLNYTKVELNVFYFIPITTNLNLSFKISGGSAWGSVPIFDRYFLGGLTNLRGYSYEEVGSPTGGKSYVFGRMELEVPLKGPFVFVPFYDVGGVGKSSNRLPRDIKHSFGFGGGVKTPVGPIRLDLAFPREKDFLKKFKLYLSVGYIY
;
A
#
# COMPACT_ATOMS: atom_id res chain seq x y z
N MET A 1 -2.90 -51.55 20.44
CA MET A 1 -1.42 -51.64 20.43
C MET A 1 -0.85 -50.83 21.59
N LYS A 2 -1.09 -51.33 22.80
CA LYS A 2 -0.18 -51.18 23.94
C LYS A 2 0.84 -52.33 23.80
N VAL A 3 2.07 -52.15 24.27
CA VAL A 3 3.27 -53.01 24.05
C VAL A 3 4.08 -52.59 22.81
N LEU A 4 4.75 -51.43 22.92
CA LEU A 4 5.98 -51.07 22.17
C LEU A 4 6.59 -49.72 22.61
N SER A 5 6.01 -49.01 23.58
CA SER A 5 6.48 -47.69 24.04
C SER A 5 7.35 -47.71 25.32
N GLN A 6 7.94 -48.85 25.68
CA GLN A 6 8.67 -48.99 26.96
C GLN A 6 10.12 -49.49 26.81
N TRP A 7 10.66 -49.54 25.59
CA TRP A 7 12.00 -50.10 25.30
C TRP A 7 12.90 -49.21 24.41
N LEU A 8 12.67 -47.90 24.39
CA LEU A 8 13.60 -46.93 23.80
C LEU A 8 14.07 -45.84 24.78
N PHE A 9 13.77 -46.00 26.07
CA PHE A 9 14.14 -45.04 27.12
C PHE A 9 15.33 -45.48 28.00
N SER A 10 16.02 -46.56 27.63
CA SER A 10 17.11 -47.10 28.45
C SER A 10 18.09 -47.96 27.66
N LEU A 11 18.93 -47.36 26.81
CA LEU A 11 20.25 -47.90 26.48
C LEU A 11 21.12 -46.89 25.70
N SER A 12 21.84 -46.04 26.43
CA SER A 12 23.17 -45.52 26.01
C SER A 12 23.78 -44.76 27.18
N LEU A 13 24.35 -45.52 28.12
CA LEU A 13 25.25 -45.01 29.15
C LEU A 13 26.57 -45.78 28.99
N PHE A 14 27.67 -45.03 29.05
CA PHE A 14 29.09 -45.42 28.99
C PHE A 14 29.78 -45.44 27.61
N LEU A 15 30.23 -44.26 27.19
CA LEU A 15 31.55 -44.05 26.56
C LEU A 15 32.26 -42.89 27.29
N PRO A 16 33.60 -42.91 27.37
CA PRO A 16 34.37 -42.06 28.28
C PRO A 16 34.38 -40.59 27.84
N ILE A 17 34.47 -39.74 28.87
CA ILE A 17 34.43 -38.29 28.86
C ILE A 17 35.59 -37.71 28.02
N THR A 18 35.24 -37.03 26.94
CA THR A 18 35.95 -35.84 26.48
C THR A 18 34.96 -34.68 26.53
N ALA A 19 35.33 -33.64 27.27
CA ALA A 19 34.49 -32.47 27.55
C ALA A 19 34.06 -31.76 26.26
N PHE A 20 32.77 -31.85 25.93
CA PHE A 20 32.08 -30.87 25.10
C PHE A 20 30.80 -30.47 25.83
N SER A 21 30.69 -29.18 26.09
CA SER A 21 29.50 -28.56 26.62
C SER A 21 28.38 -28.55 25.57
N GLU A 22 27.42 -29.47 25.67
CA GLU A 22 26.28 -29.52 24.75
C GLU A 22 25.13 -28.70 25.30
N VAL A 23 24.99 -27.45 24.85
CA VAL A 23 23.75 -26.68 25.09
C VAL A 23 22.64 -27.31 24.24
N VAL A 24 21.55 -27.74 24.88
CA VAL A 24 20.43 -28.44 24.20
C VAL A 24 19.18 -27.58 24.22
N ILE A 25 18.47 -27.52 23.10
CA ILE A 25 17.16 -26.85 22.99
C ILE A 25 16.06 -27.92 22.99
N LEU A 26 15.17 -27.87 23.98
CA LEU A 26 13.99 -28.73 24.06
C LEU A 26 12.73 -27.89 23.89
N SER A 27 11.80 -28.33 23.05
CA SER A 27 10.50 -27.65 22.90
C SER A 27 9.34 -28.62 23.03
N ASN A 28 8.24 -28.15 23.64
CA ASN A 28 6.99 -28.91 23.72
C ASN A 28 6.41 -29.24 22.32
N TYR A 29 6.68 -28.40 21.32
CA TYR A 29 6.35 -28.63 19.92
C TYR A 29 7.55 -28.37 19.01
N PRO A 30 7.83 -29.20 17.99
CA PRO A 30 9.02 -29.06 17.15
C PRO A 30 9.15 -27.66 16.55
N LEU A 31 10.29 -26.99 16.81
CA LEU A 31 10.56 -25.69 16.23
C LEU A 31 10.51 -25.77 14.69
N PRO A 32 10.05 -24.72 13.99
CA PRO A 32 10.24 -24.60 12.55
C PRO A 32 11.72 -24.77 12.23
N LYS A 33 12.03 -25.19 11.00
CA LYS A 33 13.43 -25.37 10.58
C LYS A 33 14.21 -24.09 10.89
N ASN A 34 15.38 -24.29 11.48
CA ASN A 34 16.26 -23.25 11.98
C ASN A 34 17.68 -23.79 12.07
N ASN A 35 18.64 -22.91 12.32
CA ASN A 35 20.05 -23.25 12.54
C ASN A 35 20.51 -22.97 13.98
N PHE A 36 19.61 -22.95 14.96
CA PHE A 36 19.96 -22.51 16.33
C PHE A 36 20.82 -23.57 17.04
N GLU A 37 20.46 -24.85 16.91
CA GLU A 37 21.20 -25.96 17.51
C GLU A 37 22.64 -26.07 17.00
N SER A 38 22.92 -25.66 15.75
CA SER A 38 24.27 -25.68 15.19
C SER A 38 25.11 -24.46 15.56
N LEU A 39 24.50 -23.41 16.12
CA LEU A 39 25.16 -22.16 16.49
C LEU A 39 25.25 -21.94 18.00
N VAL A 40 24.39 -22.61 18.79
CA VAL A 40 24.35 -22.46 20.25
C VAL A 40 25.56 -23.07 20.94
N ASN A 41 26.10 -22.36 21.91
CA ASN A 41 27.17 -22.82 22.80
C ASN A 41 27.10 -22.08 24.14
N GLU A 42 27.95 -22.47 25.10
CA GLU A 42 28.00 -21.88 26.45
C GLU A 42 28.27 -20.38 26.46
N GLU A 43 28.92 -19.83 25.42
CA GLU A 43 29.23 -18.41 25.38
C GLU A 43 28.14 -17.55 24.74
N ASN A 44 27.09 -18.13 24.14
CA ASN A 44 26.06 -17.39 23.42
C ASN A 44 24.62 -17.83 23.70
N TYR A 45 24.43 -18.83 24.58
CA TYR A 45 23.09 -19.39 24.86
C TYR A 45 22.11 -18.34 25.40
N GLN A 46 22.58 -17.37 26.19
CA GLN A 46 21.74 -16.28 26.72
C GLN A 46 21.15 -15.42 25.59
N THR A 47 21.97 -15.05 24.60
CA THR A 47 21.52 -14.32 23.40
C THR A 47 20.48 -15.15 22.64
N ILE A 48 20.67 -16.47 22.52
CA ILE A 48 19.71 -17.37 21.87
C ILE A 48 18.40 -17.47 22.67
N VAL A 49 18.46 -17.46 24.00
CA VAL A 49 17.27 -17.40 24.87
C VAL A 49 16.49 -16.11 24.62
N GLU A 50 17.15 -14.95 24.53
CA GLU A 50 16.49 -13.68 24.20
C GLU A 50 15.85 -13.70 22.81
N ILE A 51 16.56 -14.25 21.82
CA ILE A 51 16.06 -14.44 20.47
C ILE A 51 14.82 -15.33 20.46
N LEU A 52 14.84 -16.46 21.18
CA LEU A 52 13.70 -17.36 21.30
C LEU A 52 12.51 -16.67 21.98
N LYS A 53 12.74 -15.87 23.03
CA LYS A 53 11.70 -15.08 23.71
C LYS A 53 11.07 -14.02 22.80
N SER A 54 11.79 -13.55 21.77
CA SER A 54 11.26 -12.58 20.80
C SER A 54 10.33 -13.18 19.74
N LEU A 55 10.23 -14.51 19.66
CA LEU A 55 9.41 -15.19 18.66
C LEU A 55 7.93 -15.18 19.08
N ASP A 56 7.04 -14.75 18.18
CA ASP A 56 5.61 -14.59 18.47
C ASP A 56 4.89 -15.87 18.89
N GLU A 57 5.39 -17.02 18.42
CA GLU A 57 4.89 -18.36 18.73
C GLU A 57 5.44 -18.96 20.02
N VAL A 58 6.43 -18.32 20.64
CA VAL A 58 6.99 -18.77 21.90
C VAL A 58 6.21 -18.13 23.04
N LYS A 59 5.65 -18.97 23.90
CA LYS A 59 4.91 -18.57 25.10
C LYS A 59 5.87 -18.31 26.25
N ASN A 60 6.87 -19.18 26.43
CA ASN A 60 7.84 -19.05 27.52
C ASN A 60 9.17 -19.74 27.15
N VAL A 61 10.27 -19.25 27.71
CA VAL A 61 11.59 -19.87 27.61
C VAL A 61 12.23 -19.91 29.00
N SER A 62 12.61 -21.10 29.45
CA SER A 62 13.33 -21.32 30.71
C SER A 62 14.66 -22.02 30.46
N VAL A 63 15.64 -21.78 31.32
CA VAL A 63 16.95 -22.42 31.25
C VAL A 63 17.16 -23.27 32.51
N GLU A 64 17.62 -24.49 32.33
CA GLU A 64 18.03 -25.39 33.41
C GLU A 64 19.49 -25.81 33.19
N GLU A 65 20.29 -25.73 34.24
CA GLU A 65 21.69 -26.17 34.22
C GLU A 65 21.83 -27.36 35.18
N LYS A 66 22.25 -28.50 34.65
CA LYS A 66 22.43 -29.72 35.43
C LYS A 66 23.66 -30.49 34.93
N ASP A 67 24.54 -30.88 35.85
CA ASP A 67 25.73 -31.68 35.58
C ASP A 67 26.63 -31.09 34.46
N GLY A 68 26.69 -29.74 34.34
CA GLY A 68 27.44 -29.04 33.29
C GLY A 68 26.75 -28.96 31.93
N GLN A 69 25.51 -29.46 31.81
CA GLN A 69 24.69 -29.34 30.60
C GLN A 69 23.67 -28.20 30.76
N ILE A 70 23.66 -27.27 29.80
CA ILE A 70 22.66 -26.18 29.74
C ILE A 70 21.50 -26.62 28.83
N THR A 71 20.30 -26.68 29.39
CA THR A 71 19.07 -27.03 28.66
C THR A 71 18.15 -25.83 28.55
N ILE A 72 17.89 -25.37 27.32
CA ILE A 72 16.92 -24.32 27.01
C ILE A 72 15.57 -24.99 26.72
N LYS A 73 14.58 -24.80 27.60
CA LYS A 73 13.21 -25.30 27.40
C LYS A 73 12.33 -24.21 26.81
N VAL A 74 11.71 -24.49 25.67
CA VAL A 74 10.87 -23.58 24.89
C VAL A 74 9.43 -24.07 24.89
N GLU A 75 8.54 -23.34 25.56
CA GLU A 75 7.10 -23.55 25.50
C GLU A 75 6.51 -22.71 24.36
N ARG A 76 5.86 -23.36 23.41
CA ARG A 76 5.26 -22.75 22.22
C ARG A 76 3.74 -22.83 22.24
N TYR A 77 3.11 -21.82 21.64
CA TYR A 77 1.70 -21.88 21.27
C TYR A 77 1.48 -22.90 20.15
N PRO A 78 0.31 -23.55 20.11
CA PRO A 78 -0.12 -24.31 18.95
C PRO A 78 -0.16 -23.44 17.69
N ILE A 79 0.24 -23.99 16.54
CA ILE A 79 0.27 -23.29 15.25
C ILE A 79 -0.92 -23.69 14.38
N LEU A 80 -1.62 -22.71 13.82
CA LEU A 80 -2.72 -22.95 12.90
C LEU A 80 -2.23 -23.58 11.60
N LYS A 81 -2.49 -24.87 11.39
CA LYS A 81 -2.07 -25.60 10.19
C LYS A 81 -3.07 -25.51 9.05
N SER A 82 -4.37 -25.54 9.36
CA SER A 82 -5.40 -25.44 8.35
C SER A 82 -6.71 -24.92 8.92
N VAL A 83 -7.47 -24.21 8.08
CA VAL A 83 -8.87 -23.86 8.37
C VAL A 83 -9.76 -24.42 7.27
N LYS A 84 -10.74 -25.24 7.67
CA LYS A 84 -11.80 -25.73 6.79
C LYS A 84 -13.07 -24.97 7.10
N VAL A 85 -13.68 -24.38 6.07
CA VAL A 85 -14.97 -23.72 6.18
C VAL A 85 -15.98 -24.50 5.34
N LYS A 86 -17.12 -24.83 5.94
CA LYS A 86 -18.22 -25.56 5.31
C LYS A 86 -19.50 -24.75 5.39
N GLY A 87 -20.31 -24.81 4.34
CA GLY A 87 -21.61 -24.14 4.28
C GLY A 87 -21.57 -22.63 3.99
N ASN A 88 -20.37 -22.06 3.77
CA ASN A 88 -20.20 -20.70 3.30
C ASN A 88 -20.44 -20.64 1.78
N VAL A 89 -21.50 -19.97 1.37
CA VAL A 89 -21.89 -19.80 -0.04
C VAL A 89 -21.83 -18.32 -0.40
N ALA A 90 -22.26 -17.45 0.51
CA ALA A 90 -22.32 -16.01 0.28
C ALA A 90 -21.06 -15.26 0.68
N VAL A 91 -20.38 -15.72 1.72
CA VAL A 91 -19.13 -15.12 2.21
C VAL A 91 -17.97 -16.03 1.85
N TRP A 92 -16.98 -15.47 1.16
CA TRP A 92 -15.83 -16.24 0.69
C TRP A 92 -14.94 -16.63 1.87
N LYS A 93 -14.27 -17.79 1.75
CA LYS A 93 -13.40 -18.32 2.80
C LYS A 93 -12.37 -17.28 3.26
N ASP A 94 -11.70 -16.62 2.32
CA ASP A 94 -10.66 -15.65 2.64
C ASP A 94 -11.19 -14.42 3.39
N GLU A 95 -12.42 -14.00 3.09
CA GLU A 95 -13.08 -12.91 3.81
C GLU A 95 -13.38 -13.31 5.27
N ILE A 96 -13.84 -14.54 5.48
CA ILE A 96 -14.04 -15.10 6.83
C ILE A 96 -12.72 -15.14 7.61
N LEU A 97 -11.67 -15.67 6.99
CA LEU A 97 -10.35 -15.79 7.60
C LEU A 97 -9.77 -14.42 7.99
N ASN A 98 -9.86 -13.45 7.08
CA ASN A 98 -9.40 -12.09 7.34
C ASN A 98 -10.17 -11.41 8.48
N TYR A 99 -11.50 -11.54 8.50
CA TYR A 99 -12.33 -10.97 9.56
C TYR A 99 -12.02 -11.58 10.94
N LEU A 100 -11.77 -12.90 10.98
CA LEU A 100 -11.38 -13.61 12.20
C LEU A 100 -9.91 -13.45 12.55
N THR A 101 -9.11 -12.76 11.72
CA THR A 101 -7.65 -12.65 11.86
C THR A 101 -6.95 -14.01 11.93
N LEU A 102 -7.47 -15.00 11.19
CA LEU A 102 -6.93 -16.35 11.11
C LEU A 102 -6.12 -16.52 9.82
N TYR A 103 -4.85 -16.88 9.95
CA TYR A 103 -3.98 -17.19 8.82
C TYR A 103 -3.17 -18.46 9.13
N GLU A 104 -3.03 -19.32 8.12
CA GLU A 104 -2.24 -20.54 8.26
C GLU A 104 -0.79 -20.18 8.61
N GLY A 105 -0.24 -20.80 9.65
CA GLY A 105 1.05 -20.49 10.25
C GLY A 105 0.98 -19.57 11.49
N ALA A 106 -0.18 -18.99 11.82
CA ALA A 106 -0.33 -18.15 13.01
C ALA A 106 -0.24 -18.96 14.31
N PRO A 107 0.40 -18.43 15.37
CA PRO A 107 0.25 -18.98 16.72
C PRO A 107 -1.16 -18.72 17.26
N LEU A 108 -1.82 -19.77 17.76
CA LEU A 108 -3.13 -19.66 18.40
C LEU A 108 -2.97 -19.20 19.86
N LYS A 109 -2.89 -17.89 20.04
CA LYS A 109 -2.85 -17.26 21.37
C LYS A 109 -4.26 -17.19 21.94
N GLU A 110 -4.55 -18.05 22.93
CA GLU A 110 -5.77 -17.97 23.77
C GLU A 110 -7.08 -17.90 22.97
N ILE A 111 -7.22 -18.71 21.91
CA ILE A 111 -8.41 -18.69 21.06
C ILE A 111 -9.51 -19.58 21.65
N ASP A 112 -10.59 -18.94 22.09
CA ASP A 112 -11.84 -19.57 22.46
C ASP A 112 -12.76 -19.77 21.23
N PRO A 113 -13.20 -21.00 20.92
CA PRO A 113 -14.16 -21.27 19.86
C PRO A 113 -15.41 -20.40 19.93
N LYS A 114 -15.89 -20.05 21.13
CA LYS A 114 -17.10 -19.25 21.30
C LYS A 114 -16.92 -17.82 20.78
N SER A 115 -15.78 -17.21 21.08
CA SER A 115 -15.42 -15.89 20.57
C SER A 115 -15.38 -15.86 19.03
N LEU A 116 -14.85 -16.90 18.39
CA LEU A 116 -14.86 -17.03 16.92
C LEU A 116 -16.28 -17.20 16.36
N GLU A 117 -17.13 -17.99 17.01
CA GLU A 117 -18.53 -18.14 16.61
C GLU A 117 -19.28 -16.80 16.62
N ASP A 118 -19.06 -15.98 17.65
CA ASP A 118 -19.77 -14.71 17.82
C ASP A 118 -19.29 -13.65 16.82
N LYS A 119 -17.98 -13.57 16.57
CA LYS A 119 -17.43 -12.77 15.46
C LYS A 119 -17.97 -13.20 14.10
N LEU A 120 -18.07 -14.51 13.84
CA LEU A 120 -18.67 -15.00 12.60
C LEU A 120 -20.13 -14.56 12.47
N LYS A 121 -20.93 -14.66 13.54
CA LYS A 121 -22.33 -14.20 13.50
C LYS A 121 -22.43 -12.71 13.21
N GLU A 122 -21.52 -11.91 13.77
CA GLU A 122 -21.44 -10.47 13.49
C GLU A 122 -21.14 -10.21 12.01
N LEU A 123 -20.10 -10.84 11.44
CA LEU A 123 -19.79 -10.76 10.00
C LEU A 123 -21.01 -11.09 9.13
N TYR A 124 -21.71 -12.18 9.43
CA TYR A 124 -22.90 -12.58 8.68
C TYR A 124 -24.07 -11.60 8.85
N ARG A 125 -24.27 -11.02 10.04
CA ARG A 125 -25.26 -9.94 10.27
C ARG A 125 -24.94 -8.68 9.48
N GLU A 126 -23.67 -8.32 9.34
CA GLU A 126 -23.22 -7.20 8.48
C GLU A 126 -23.43 -7.47 6.98
N LYS A 127 -23.58 -8.73 6.59
CA LYS A 127 -23.92 -9.17 5.23
C LYS A 127 -25.43 -9.41 5.03
N GLY A 128 -26.24 -9.26 6.07
CA GLY A 128 -27.71 -9.41 6.02
C GLY A 128 -28.23 -10.82 6.34
N TYR A 129 -27.36 -11.72 6.78
CA TYR A 129 -27.70 -13.07 7.24
C TYR A 129 -27.92 -13.09 8.76
N ILE A 130 -29.02 -12.49 9.20
CA ILE A 130 -29.28 -12.22 10.63
C ILE A 130 -29.47 -13.52 11.45
N GLU A 131 -29.88 -14.60 10.79
CA GLU A 131 -30.15 -15.91 11.41
C GLU A 131 -29.03 -16.93 11.19
N ALA A 132 -27.85 -16.47 10.75
CA ALA A 132 -26.71 -17.34 10.55
C ALA A 132 -26.36 -18.09 11.86
N LYS A 133 -26.21 -19.42 11.74
CA LYS A 133 -25.70 -20.26 12.83
C LYS A 133 -24.29 -20.69 12.47
N THR A 134 -23.39 -20.54 13.43
CA THR A 134 -21.98 -20.83 13.28
C THR A 134 -21.57 -21.81 14.37
N LYS A 135 -20.72 -22.77 14.01
CA LYS A 135 -20.09 -23.69 14.95
C LYS A 135 -18.61 -23.75 14.62
N VAL A 136 -17.78 -23.61 15.64
CA VAL A 136 -16.32 -23.67 15.49
C VAL A 136 -15.79 -24.83 16.33
N ASN A 137 -15.01 -25.71 15.71
CA ASN A 137 -14.30 -26.78 16.38
C ASN A 137 -12.79 -26.62 16.16
N ILE A 138 -12.01 -26.73 17.23
CA ILE A 138 -10.55 -26.60 17.18
C ILE A 138 -9.96 -27.91 17.68
N GLN A 139 -9.13 -28.54 16.86
CA GLN A 139 -8.38 -29.75 17.21
C GLN A 139 -6.89 -29.45 17.14
N ILE A 140 -6.13 -29.88 18.14
CA ILE A 140 -4.68 -29.69 18.21
C ILE A 140 -4.04 -31.07 18.30
N ASP A 141 -3.11 -31.34 17.39
CA ASP A 141 -2.38 -32.62 17.39
C ASP A 141 -1.18 -32.61 18.35
N GLU A 142 -0.55 -33.77 18.53
CA GLU A 142 0.61 -33.96 19.41
C GLU A 142 1.83 -33.12 19.01
N LEU A 143 1.92 -32.71 17.74
CA LEU A 143 2.99 -31.85 17.22
C LEU A 143 2.66 -30.36 17.38
N GLY A 144 1.52 -30.02 17.97
CA GLY A 144 1.09 -28.64 18.21
C GLY A 144 0.47 -27.98 16.99
N PHE A 145 0.07 -28.74 15.97
CA PHE A 145 -0.65 -28.19 14.85
C PHE A 145 -2.15 -28.19 15.12
N ALA A 146 -2.73 -27.00 15.05
CA ALA A 146 -4.15 -26.80 15.20
C ALA A 146 -4.87 -26.82 13.85
N SER A 147 -6.02 -27.47 13.79
CA SER A 147 -6.95 -27.43 12.67
C SER A 147 -8.28 -26.88 13.16
N ILE A 148 -8.77 -25.84 12.48
CA ILE A 148 -10.05 -25.22 12.78
C ILE A 148 -11.07 -25.65 11.73
N GLU A 149 -12.20 -26.20 12.18
CA GLU A 149 -13.36 -26.49 11.34
C GLU A 149 -14.47 -25.51 11.68
N ILE A 150 -14.88 -24.72 10.69
CA ILE A 150 -15.95 -23.74 10.78
C ILE A 150 -17.13 -24.28 9.97
N GLU A 151 -18.25 -24.50 10.63
CA GLU A 151 -19.52 -24.83 9.97
C GLU A 151 -20.44 -23.63 10.04
N VAL A 152 -20.93 -23.21 8.88
CA VAL A 152 -21.88 -22.09 8.75
C VAL A 152 -23.18 -22.59 8.13
N LYS A 153 -24.30 -22.23 8.77
CA LYS A 153 -25.63 -22.27 8.17
C LYS A 153 -26.11 -20.83 8.01
N GLU A 154 -25.91 -20.25 6.83
CA GLU A 154 -26.12 -18.81 6.57
C GLU A 154 -27.59 -18.38 6.76
N GLY A 155 -28.54 -19.22 6.34
CA GLY A 155 -29.97 -18.86 6.33
C GLY A 155 -30.35 -17.95 5.16
N ASP A 156 -31.53 -17.35 5.21
CA ASP A 156 -32.00 -16.41 4.19
C ASP A 156 -31.51 -14.98 4.50
N VAL A 157 -31.28 -14.20 3.44
CA VAL A 157 -30.98 -12.77 3.57
C VAL A 157 -32.26 -12.03 3.90
N PHE A 158 -32.16 -11.09 4.83
CA PHE A 158 -33.26 -10.20 5.17
C PHE A 158 -33.16 -8.90 4.37
N PHE A 159 -34.28 -8.50 3.76
CA PHE A 159 -34.41 -7.21 3.09
C PHE A 159 -35.15 -6.21 3.99
N ILE A 160 -34.82 -4.94 3.85
CA ILE A 160 -35.47 -3.87 4.62
C ILE A 160 -36.92 -3.74 4.17
N GLY A 161 -37.86 -3.90 5.11
CA GLY A 161 -39.29 -3.64 4.89
C GLY A 161 -39.71 -2.20 5.16
N GLY A 162 -38.94 -1.49 5.97
CA GLY A 162 -39.19 -0.12 6.46
C GLY A 162 -38.75 0.00 7.92
N GLY A 163 -38.70 1.21 8.47
CA GLY A 163 -38.47 1.45 9.89
C GLY A 163 -39.73 1.30 10.73
N VAL A 164 -39.56 0.84 11.97
CA VAL A 164 -40.60 0.85 13.00
C VAL A 164 -40.16 1.84 14.08
N TYR A 165 -40.95 2.87 14.33
CA TYR A 165 -40.64 3.95 15.25
C TYR A 165 -41.63 3.93 16.41
N LYS A 166 -41.33 3.17 17.46
CA LYS A 166 -42.19 3.08 18.65
C LYS A 166 -42.08 4.39 19.45
N GLY A 167 -43.20 4.93 19.90
CA GLY A 167 -43.25 6.17 20.68
C GLY A 167 -43.13 7.48 19.87
N SER A 168 -43.03 7.38 18.54
CA SER A 168 -43.00 8.52 17.62
C SER A 168 -44.40 8.94 17.20
N SER A 169 -44.69 10.25 17.19
CA SER A 169 -45.91 10.80 16.56
C SER A 169 -45.73 11.17 15.09
N LEU A 170 -44.48 11.15 14.59
CA LEU A 170 -44.13 11.51 13.22
C LEU A 170 -44.49 10.40 12.23
N ASP A 171 -44.82 10.77 11.00
CA ASP A 171 -45.11 9.80 9.94
C ASP A 171 -43.90 8.88 9.68
N PRO A 172 -44.06 7.54 9.75
CA PRO A 172 -42.96 6.60 9.52
C PRO A 172 -42.32 6.73 8.14
N ASN A 173 -43.06 7.11 7.09
CA ASN A 173 -42.47 7.28 5.76
C ASN A 173 -41.62 8.54 5.68
N PHE A 174 -42.00 9.60 6.38
CA PHE A 174 -41.17 10.80 6.56
C PHE A 174 -39.84 10.46 7.25
N LEU A 175 -39.88 9.65 8.31
CA LEU A 175 -38.68 9.21 9.04
C LEU A 175 -37.80 8.27 8.20
N ASP A 176 -38.37 7.26 7.54
CA ASP A 176 -37.65 6.37 6.61
C ASP A 176 -36.86 7.18 5.57
N LYS A 177 -37.52 8.19 5.00
CA LYS A 177 -36.95 9.07 3.98
C LYS A 177 -35.80 9.92 4.51
N ARG A 178 -35.96 10.54 5.69
CA ARG A 178 -34.92 11.37 6.32
C ARG A 178 -33.72 10.53 6.77
N LEU A 179 -33.98 9.33 7.28
CA LEU A 179 -32.95 8.37 7.68
C LEU A 179 -32.29 7.64 6.51
N GLY A 180 -32.85 7.72 5.30
CA GLY A 180 -32.36 6.95 4.16
C GLY A 180 -32.55 5.44 4.34
N ILE A 181 -33.63 5.02 4.99
CA ILE A 181 -34.06 3.61 5.06
C ILE A 181 -34.71 3.26 3.73
N ILE A 182 -34.02 2.48 2.91
CA ILE A 182 -34.46 2.13 1.56
C ILE A 182 -35.06 0.72 1.56
N LYS A 183 -36.37 0.64 1.34
CA LYS A 183 -37.10 -0.63 1.23
C LYS A 183 -36.53 -1.48 0.08
N GLY A 184 -36.26 -2.75 0.33
CA GLY A 184 -35.66 -3.68 -0.64
C GLY A 184 -34.13 -3.75 -0.64
N LYS A 185 -33.43 -2.86 0.10
CA LYS A 185 -31.99 -3.00 0.36
C LYS A 185 -31.75 -4.16 1.36
N VAL A 186 -30.60 -4.81 1.30
CA VAL A 186 -30.21 -5.82 2.31
C VAL A 186 -30.12 -5.19 3.70
N ALA A 187 -30.75 -5.82 4.70
CA ALA A 187 -30.82 -5.34 6.06
C ALA A 187 -29.54 -5.68 6.83
N LYS A 188 -28.62 -4.71 6.90
CA LYS A 188 -27.35 -4.83 7.64
C LYS A 188 -27.50 -4.22 9.03
N GLU A 189 -27.53 -5.06 10.05
CA GLU A 189 -27.86 -4.64 11.41
C GLU A 189 -26.95 -3.53 11.94
N GLY A 190 -25.63 -3.62 11.73
CA GLY A 190 -24.67 -2.60 12.16
C GLY A 190 -24.76 -1.27 11.39
N GLU A 191 -25.30 -1.25 10.16
CA GLU A 191 -25.62 -0.01 9.45
C GLU A 191 -26.90 0.62 10.02
N LEU A 192 -27.89 -0.22 10.33
CA LEU A 192 -29.20 0.20 10.81
C LEU A 192 -29.17 0.71 12.25
N SER A 193 -28.39 0.09 13.14
CA SER A 193 -28.27 0.51 14.53
C SER A 193 -27.71 1.93 14.65
N ARG A 194 -26.71 2.28 13.82
CA ARG A 194 -26.10 3.61 13.79
C ARG A 194 -27.06 4.71 13.33
N LYS A 195 -28.15 4.38 12.63
CA LYS A 195 -29.17 5.36 12.22
C LYS A 195 -29.95 5.95 13.40
N VAL A 196 -29.78 5.43 14.61
CA VAL A 196 -30.35 6.02 15.82
C VAL A 196 -29.83 7.43 16.08
N PHE A 197 -28.56 7.70 15.77
CA PHE A 197 -27.97 9.04 15.91
C PHE A 197 -28.57 10.01 14.89
N ASP A 198 -28.69 9.58 13.63
CA ASP A 198 -29.38 10.34 12.59
C ASP A 198 -30.86 10.61 12.98
N LEU A 199 -31.51 9.65 13.64
CA LEU A 199 -32.90 9.79 14.09
C LEU A 199 -33.02 10.84 15.18
N GLN A 200 -32.09 10.83 16.13
CA GLN A 200 -32.01 11.84 17.17
C GLN A 200 -31.83 13.24 16.55
N ASP A 201 -30.88 13.40 15.62
CA ASP A 201 -30.65 14.67 14.92
C ASP A 201 -31.89 15.17 14.17
N ILE A 202 -32.67 14.28 13.55
CA ILE A 202 -33.94 14.64 12.89
C ILE A 202 -34.91 15.23 13.91
N TYR A 203 -35.09 14.58 15.06
CA TYR A 203 -35.97 15.05 16.13
C TYR A 203 -35.54 16.41 16.67
N LEU A 204 -34.25 16.58 16.95
CA LEU A 204 -33.69 17.85 17.40
C LEU A 204 -33.92 18.96 16.37
N SER A 205 -33.74 18.66 15.08
CA SER A 205 -33.96 19.62 13.97
C SER A 205 -35.42 20.07 13.81
N LEU A 206 -36.38 19.29 14.30
CA LEU A 206 -37.82 19.58 14.23
C LEU A 206 -38.35 20.33 15.45
N GLY A 207 -37.51 20.57 16.46
CA GLY A 207 -37.86 21.26 17.70
C GLY A 207 -38.08 20.34 18.90
N PHE A 208 -37.92 19.02 18.75
CA PHE A 208 -38.15 18.07 19.84
C PHE A 208 -36.88 17.89 20.70
N TRP A 209 -36.42 18.95 21.34
CA TRP A 209 -35.09 19.03 21.96
C TRP A 209 -34.90 18.14 23.20
N ASP A 210 -35.99 17.72 23.85
CA ASP A 210 -35.96 16.78 24.98
C ASP A 210 -36.14 15.31 24.53
N SER A 211 -36.08 15.02 23.23
CA SER A 211 -36.26 13.65 22.72
C SER A 211 -34.96 12.86 22.73
N PHE A 212 -35.06 11.58 23.04
CA PHE A 212 -33.96 10.63 22.86
C PHE A 212 -34.46 9.35 22.18
N ALA A 213 -33.58 8.76 21.37
CA ALA A 213 -33.88 7.54 20.63
C ALA A 213 -32.83 6.47 20.95
N TYR A 214 -33.26 5.21 21.02
CA TYR A 214 -32.37 4.06 21.07
C TYR A 214 -32.82 2.99 20.08
N TYR A 215 -31.87 2.16 19.64
CA TYR A 215 -32.13 1.06 18.72
C TYR A 215 -32.46 -0.20 19.50
N GLU A 216 -33.66 -0.75 19.32
CA GLU A 216 -34.13 -1.95 20.04
C GLU A 216 -33.69 -3.25 19.33
N GLY A 217 -33.54 -3.22 18.00
CA GLY A 217 -33.12 -4.38 17.20
C GLY A 217 -33.87 -4.50 15.88
N LEU A 218 -33.90 -5.72 15.32
CA LEU A 218 -34.62 -6.03 14.08
C LEU A 218 -35.87 -6.88 14.36
N GLN A 219 -37.04 -6.36 14.02
CA GLN A 219 -38.26 -7.17 13.92
C GLN A 219 -38.22 -7.95 12.61
N LYS A 220 -38.30 -9.27 12.71
CA LYS A 220 -38.20 -10.22 11.59
C LYS A 220 -39.59 -10.64 11.14
N ALA A 221 -39.80 -10.70 9.82
CA ALA A 221 -41.05 -11.17 9.23
C ALA A 221 -40.80 -12.02 7.97
N ASN A 222 -41.73 -12.94 7.68
CA ASN A 222 -41.79 -13.61 6.38
C ASN A 222 -42.55 -12.74 5.39
N MET A 223 -42.17 -12.79 4.11
CA MET A 223 -42.97 -12.17 3.05
C MET A 223 -44.23 -13.01 2.80
N GLU A 224 -45.35 -12.34 2.54
CA GLU A 224 -46.61 -12.97 2.12
C GLU A 224 -46.96 -12.66 0.66
N LYS A 225 -46.28 -11.68 0.07
CA LYS A 225 -46.50 -11.20 -1.31
C LYS A 225 -45.16 -10.93 -2.02
N PRO A 226 -45.13 -11.05 -3.36
CA PRO A 226 -43.99 -10.65 -4.19
C PRO A 226 -43.45 -9.27 -3.83
N PHE A 227 -42.15 -9.18 -3.54
CA PHE A 227 -41.50 -7.94 -3.13
C PHE A 227 -40.47 -7.46 -4.17
N TRP A 228 -40.97 -6.94 -5.29
CA TRP A 228 -40.16 -6.48 -6.44
C TRP A 228 -39.15 -5.37 -6.13
N ARG A 229 -39.33 -4.65 -5.01
CA ARG A 229 -38.41 -3.58 -4.57
C ARG A 229 -36.98 -4.08 -4.30
N VAL A 230 -36.75 -5.39 -4.16
CA VAL A 230 -35.38 -5.93 -4.04
C VAL A 230 -34.54 -5.78 -5.31
N LEU A 231 -35.19 -5.70 -6.48
CA LEU A 231 -34.53 -5.46 -7.78
C LEU A 231 -34.34 -3.97 -8.09
N LEU A 232 -35.10 -3.12 -7.40
CA LEU A 232 -35.07 -1.67 -7.55
C LEU A 232 -35.22 -1.03 -6.16
N PRO A 233 -34.20 -1.13 -5.30
CA PRO A 233 -34.22 -0.49 -3.99
C PRO A 233 -34.13 1.04 -4.17
N THR A 234 -35.27 1.71 -4.15
CA THR A 234 -35.40 3.14 -4.45
C THR A 234 -36.02 3.92 -3.30
N ASP A 235 -35.45 5.07 -2.97
CA ASP A 235 -36.12 6.09 -2.13
C ASP A 235 -37.27 6.77 -2.90
N SER A 236 -38.26 7.23 -2.15
CA SER A 236 -39.41 8.05 -2.56
C SER A 236 -39.08 9.31 -3.41
N ASN A 237 -37.84 9.79 -3.43
CA ASN A 237 -37.43 10.98 -4.19
C ASN A 237 -36.99 10.71 -5.64
N ILE A 238 -37.14 9.49 -6.15
CA ILE A 238 -36.56 9.08 -7.44
C ILE A 238 -37.08 9.89 -8.63
N GLU A 239 -38.32 10.38 -8.55
CA GLU A 239 -38.96 11.21 -9.59
C GLU A 239 -38.21 12.52 -9.86
N LYS A 240 -37.45 13.03 -8.90
CA LYS A 240 -36.75 14.32 -9.02
C LYS A 240 -35.32 14.22 -9.56
N ARG A 241 -34.73 13.02 -9.66
CA ARG A 241 -33.32 12.82 -10.05
C ARG A 241 -33.10 11.49 -10.81
N PRO A 242 -33.20 11.47 -12.15
CA PRO A 242 -33.19 10.22 -12.94
C PRO A 242 -31.87 9.43 -12.86
N LEU A 243 -30.72 10.08 -12.64
CA LEU A 243 -29.42 9.39 -12.46
C LEU A 243 -29.38 8.48 -11.22
N ARG A 244 -30.25 8.69 -10.23
CA ARG A 244 -30.36 7.79 -9.05
C ARG A 244 -30.96 6.42 -9.40
N LEU A 245 -31.69 6.33 -10.51
CA LEU A 245 -32.30 5.08 -10.99
C LEU A 245 -31.24 4.08 -11.47
N VAL A 246 -30.13 4.58 -12.04
CA VAL A 246 -28.96 3.77 -12.42
C VAL A 246 -28.29 3.18 -11.18
N GLY A 247 -28.16 3.96 -10.10
CA GLY A 247 -27.61 3.48 -8.82
C GLY A 247 -28.49 2.42 -8.16
N ALA A 248 -29.82 2.60 -8.17
CA ALA A 248 -30.76 1.63 -7.64
C ALA A 248 -30.80 0.33 -8.46
N LEU A 249 -30.74 0.42 -9.80
CA LEU A 249 -30.58 -0.74 -10.68
C LEU A 249 -29.27 -1.47 -10.40
N ALA A 250 -28.15 -0.75 -10.25
CA ALA A 250 -26.87 -1.36 -9.91
C ALA A 250 -26.93 -2.10 -8.57
N GLU A 251 -27.59 -1.53 -7.56
CA GLU A 251 -27.76 -2.18 -6.24
C GLU A 251 -28.73 -3.38 -6.31
N GLY A 252 -29.81 -3.32 -7.09
CA GLY A 252 -30.72 -4.45 -7.29
C GLY A 252 -30.09 -5.59 -8.10
N ILE A 253 -29.29 -5.26 -9.12
CA ILE A 253 -28.45 -6.22 -9.86
C ILE A 253 -27.45 -6.86 -8.89
N LYS A 254 -26.82 -6.06 -8.03
CA LYS A 254 -25.92 -6.57 -6.98
C LYS A 254 -26.65 -7.49 -6.01
N ASN A 255 -27.87 -7.18 -5.56
CA ASN A 255 -28.66 -8.10 -4.74
C ASN A 255 -28.88 -9.44 -5.46
N LEU A 256 -29.17 -9.41 -6.75
CA LEU A 256 -29.38 -10.62 -7.56
C LEU A 256 -28.11 -11.46 -7.70
N PHE A 257 -26.95 -10.84 -7.91
CA PHE A 257 -25.69 -11.56 -8.07
C PHE A 257 -25.04 -11.97 -6.74
N SER A 258 -25.14 -11.15 -5.70
CA SER A 258 -24.60 -11.45 -4.36
C SER A 258 -25.48 -12.39 -3.56
N HIS A 259 -26.81 -12.33 -3.76
CA HIS A 259 -27.80 -13.10 -3.00
C HIS A 259 -28.91 -13.68 -3.90
N PRO A 260 -28.58 -14.49 -4.92
CA PRO A 260 -29.53 -14.92 -5.95
C PRO A 260 -30.75 -15.65 -5.40
N ILE A 261 -30.52 -16.60 -4.49
CA ILE A 261 -31.59 -17.43 -3.90
C ILE A 261 -32.57 -16.57 -3.10
N SER A 262 -32.05 -15.72 -2.21
CA SER A 262 -32.87 -14.84 -1.36
C SER A 262 -33.63 -13.79 -2.18
N THR A 263 -32.99 -13.24 -3.22
CA THR A 263 -33.61 -12.26 -4.12
C THR A 263 -34.75 -12.89 -4.93
N LEU A 264 -34.57 -14.10 -5.46
CA LEU A 264 -35.63 -14.84 -6.16
C LEU A 264 -36.78 -15.27 -5.24
N LYS A 265 -36.46 -15.69 -4.01
CA LYS A 265 -37.47 -15.92 -2.96
C LYS A 265 -38.26 -14.66 -2.67
N ALA A 266 -37.61 -13.49 -2.57
CA ALA A 266 -38.28 -12.23 -2.32
C ALA A 266 -39.25 -11.83 -3.45
N ILE A 267 -38.82 -11.98 -4.71
CA ILE A 267 -39.67 -11.69 -5.88
C ILE A 267 -40.85 -12.66 -5.98
N SER A 268 -40.70 -13.91 -5.54
CA SER A 268 -41.80 -14.90 -5.48
C SER A 268 -42.65 -14.81 -4.20
N GLY A 269 -42.37 -13.86 -3.32
CA GLY A 269 -43.13 -13.64 -2.08
C GLY A 269 -42.83 -14.64 -0.96
N LYS A 270 -41.73 -15.38 -1.04
CA LYS A 270 -41.24 -16.34 -0.03
C LYS A 270 -39.95 -15.88 0.67
N GLY A 271 -39.60 -14.59 0.55
CA GLY A 271 -38.40 -14.01 1.14
C GLY A 271 -38.57 -13.62 2.62
N LYS A 272 -37.55 -12.97 3.17
CA LYS A 272 -37.52 -12.49 4.56
C LYS A 272 -37.40 -10.96 4.61
N LEU A 273 -38.15 -10.34 5.52
CA LEU A 273 -38.11 -8.92 5.79
C LEU A 273 -37.57 -8.65 7.19
N ALA A 274 -36.76 -7.62 7.32
CA ALA A 274 -36.36 -7.06 8.60
C ALA A 274 -36.80 -5.59 8.68
N TYR A 275 -37.28 -5.23 9.86
CA TYR A 275 -37.70 -3.87 10.19
C TYR A 275 -36.85 -3.40 11.37
N PRO A 276 -35.93 -2.42 11.17
CA PRO A 276 -35.24 -1.79 12.29
C PRO A 276 -36.24 -1.10 13.20
N VAL A 277 -36.21 -1.48 14.47
CA VAL A 277 -37.08 -0.96 15.51
C VAL A 277 -36.30 0.08 16.30
N PHE A 278 -36.72 1.33 16.15
CA PHE A 278 -36.25 2.45 16.94
C PHE A 278 -37.32 2.77 17.98
N TYR A 279 -36.89 2.92 19.22
CA TYR A 279 -37.75 3.45 20.27
C TYR A 279 -37.39 4.92 20.45
N VAL A 280 -38.39 5.78 20.35
CA VAL A 280 -38.26 7.21 20.53
C VAL A 280 -39.05 7.61 21.77
N TYR A 281 -38.36 8.16 22.75
CA TYR A 281 -39.01 8.94 23.79
C TYR A 281 -39.17 10.35 23.26
N GLU A 282 -40.35 10.62 22.71
CA GLU A 282 -40.66 11.90 22.11
C GLU A 282 -40.94 12.93 23.21
N GLY A 283 -40.05 13.91 23.32
CA GLY A 283 -40.20 15.06 24.20
C GLY A 283 -41.18 16.09 23.64
N LYS A 284 -41.31 17.23 24.32
CA LYS A 284 -42.12 18.34 23.81
C LYS A 284 -41.44 19.00 22.60
N ARG A 285 -42.26 19.55 21.70
CA ARG A 285 -41.78 20.28 20.53
C ARG A 285 -41.67 21.77 20.84
N TYR A 286 -40.46 22.22 21.13
CA TYR A 286 -40.18 23.61 21.41
C TYR A 286 -39.97 24.45 20.15
N GLN A 287 -40.27 25.73 20.27
CA GLN A 287 -39.97 26.74 19.26
C GLN A 287 -39.31 27.92 19.95
N ALA A 288 -38.09 28.25 19.53
CA ALA A 288 -37.44 29.49 19.94
C ALA A 288 -37.76 30.59 18.93
N PHE A 289 -38.27 31.70 19.43
CA PHE A 289 -38.49 32.93 18.71
C PHE A 289 -37.47 33.94 19.18
N PHE A 290 -36.84 34.62 18.24
CA PHE A 290 -35.92 35.71 18.51
C PHE A 290 -36.60 36.97 17.99
N GLU A 291 -36.77 37.95 18.88
CA GLU A 291 -37.37 39.24 18.57
C GLU A 291 -36.35 40.34 18.85
N GLY A 292 -36.27 41.32 17.95
CA GLY A 292 -35.30 42.40 18.03
C GLY A 292 -33.90 42.05 17.49
N ASN A 293 -33.70 40.86 16.91
CA ASN A 293 -32.46 40.47 16.25
C ASN A 293 -32.38 40.97 14.80
N SER A 294 -31.66 42.07 14.55
CA SER A 294 -31.37 42.58 13.21
C SER A 294 -30.01 42.14 12.67
N PHE A 295 -29.04 41.85 13.56
CA PHE A 295 -27.67 41.49 13.17
C PHE A 295 -27.50 39.99 12.88
N PHE A 296 -27.88 39.12 13.83
CA PHE A 296 -27.87 37.68 13.62
C PHE A 296 -29.22 37.20 13.11
N SER A 297 -29.20 36.26 12.18
CA SER A 297 -30.43 35.56 11.78
C SER A 297 -30.95 34.69 12.93
N ALA A 298 -32.27 34.50 12.99
CA ALA A 298 -32.89 33.62 13.99
C ALA A 298 -32.31 32.19 13.98
N GLN A 299 -31.84 31.71 12.82
CA GLN A 299 -31.20 30.40 12.69
C GLN A 299 -29.79 30.36 13.29
N GLU A 300 -29.03 31.46 13.18
CA GLU A 300 -27.71 31.57 13.81
C GLU A 300 -27.84 31.65 15.33
N LEU A 301 -28.78 32.47 15.82
CA LEU A 301 -29.07 32.56 17.26
C LEU A 301 -29.54 31.24 17.84
N LEU A 302 -30.34 30.48 17.10
CA LEU A 302 -30.74 29.14 17.53
C LEU A 302 -29.52 28.21 17.68
N LYS A 303 -28.55 28.26 16.77
CA LYS A 303 -27.31 27.48 16.89
C LYS A 303 -26.43 27.96 18.03
N ILE A 304 -26.26 29.28 18.18
CA ILE A 304 -25.49 29.91 19.26
C ILE A 304 -26.05 29.54 20.63
N SER A 305 -27.38 29.50 20.76
CA SER A 305 -28.08 29.15 21.99
C SER A 305 -27.80 27.73 22.49
N ARG A 306 -27.41 26.80 21.60
CA ARG A 306 -27.21 25.37 21.87
C ARG A 306 -28.42 24.64 22.47
N LEU A 307 -29.58 25.28 22.55
CA LEU A 307 -30.83 24.66 23.03
C LEU A 307 -31.19 23.37 22.30
N PRO A 308 -30.99 23.24 20.97
CA PRO A 308 -31.26 21.97 20.29
C PRO A 308 -30.42 20.79 20.75
N GLN A 309 -29.28 21.01 21.40
CA GLN A 309 -28.39 19.94 21.87
C GLN A 309 -28.53 19.68 23.37
N LYS A 310 -28.87 20.72 24.14
CA LYS A 310 -28.92 20.67 25.60
C LYS A 310 -30.32 20.40 26.17
N GLY A 311 -31.38 20.61 25.38
CA GLY A 311 -32.76 20.51 25.86
C GLY A 311 -33.24 21.79 26.53
N ILE A 312 -34.44 21.75 27.13
CA ILE A 312 -35.07 22.90 27.79
C ILE A 312 -35.20 22.69 29.29
N ASP A 313 -34.36 23.40 30.04
CA ASP A 313 -34.46 23.58 31.48
C ASP A 313 -33.95 24.98 31.88
N ILE A 314 -34.12 25.35 33.15
CA ILE A 314 -33.77 26.68 33.65
C ILE A 314 -32.27 26.99 33.43
N PHE A 315 -31.38 26.02 33.64
CA PHE A 315 -29.94 26.23 33.44
C PHE A 315 -29.59 26.32 31.95
N SER A 316 -30.19 25.47 31.11
CA SER A 316 -29.98 25.50 29.65
C SER A 316 -30.49 26.80 29.01
N LEU A 317 -31.60 27.37 29.50
CA LEU A 317 -32.11 28.66 29.04
C LEU A 317 -31.23 29.84 29.47
N GLU A 318 -30.70 29.80 30.68
CA GLU A 318 -29.75 30.81 31.15
C GLU A 318 -28.44 30.74 30.37
N GLU A 319 -27.90 29.54 30.13
CA GLU A 319 -26.70 29.36 29.31
C GLU A 319 -26.92 29.78 27.86
N ALA A 320 -28.11 29.53 27.30
CA ALA A 320 -28.49 30.00 25.97
C ALA A 320 -28.52 31.52 25.90
N LYS A 321 -29.11 32.18 26.90
CA LYS A 321 -29.09 33.64 27.02
C LYS A 321 -27.65 34.16 27.11
N GLU A 322 -26.82 33.60 27.98
CA GLU A 322 -25.41 34.00 28.11
C GLU A 322 -24.64 33.79 26.80
N SER A 323 -24.87 32.67 26.11
CA SER A 323 -24.22 32.36 24.82
C SER A 323 -24.60 33.39 23.74
N ILE A 324 -25.88 33.80 23.71
CA ILE A 324 -26.36 34.85 22.79
C ILE A 324 -25.74 36.20 23.15
N VAL A 325 -25.76 36.59 24.43
CA VAL A 325 -25.13 37.84 24.91
C VAL A 325 -23.65 37.88 24.53
N ASN A 326 -22.91 36.79 24.79
CA ASN A 326 -21.49 36.69 24.45
C ASN A 326 -21.25 36.77 22.94
N ALA A 327 -22.11 36.16 22.11
CA ALA A 327 -22.02 36.28 20.66
C ALA A 327 -22.22 37.74 20.19
N TYR A 328 -23.20 38.45 20.73
CA TYR A 328 -23.41 39.88 20.45
C TYR A 328 -22.25 40.75 20.94
N HIS A 329 -21.71 40.49 22.13
CA HIS A 329 -20.52 41.17 22.66
C HIS A 329 -19.31 40.98 21.72
N SER A 330 -19.06 39.76 21.24
CA SER A 330 -17.97 39.48 20.29
C SER A 330 -18.11 40.22 18.95
N LYS A 331 -19.32 40.70 18.62
CA LYS A 331 -19.62 41.50 17.41
C LYS A 331 -19.85 42.98 17.70
N GLY A 332 -19.59 43.43 18.94
CA GLY A 332 -19.54 44.84 19.31
C GLY A 332 -20.82 45.42 19.90
N PHE A 333 -21.80 44.59 20.27
CA PHE A 333 -23.05 45.05 20.86
C PHE A 333 -23.00 44.92 22.40
N PHE A 334 -22.24 45.77 23.09
CA PHE A 334 -21.96 45.67 24.53
C PHE A 334 -23.10 46.11 25.47
N ASP A 335 -24.14 46.70 24.91
CA ASP A 335 -25.36 47.07 25.63
C ASP A 335 -26.52 46.16 25.27
N VAL A 336 -26.21 44.98 24.72
CA VAL A 336 -27.23 43.99 24.40
C VAL A 336 -27.91 43.52 25.68
N GLU A 337 -29.22 43.68 25.73
CA GLU A 337 -30.05 43.07 26.76
C GLU A 337 -30.79 41.90 26.14
N VAL A 338 -30.62 40.71 26.71
CA VAL A 338 -31.34 39.50 26.30
C VAL A 338 -32.16 39.02 27.48
N GLU A 339 -33.47 39.10 27.33
CA GLU A 339 -34.42 38.47 28.25
C GLU A 339 -35.05 37.27 27.55
N TYR A 340 -35.41 36.25 28.32
CA TYR A 340 -36.21 35.17 27.79
C TYR A 340 -37.49 34.96 28.60
N LYS A 341 -38.55 34.58 27.91
CA LYS A 341 -39.81 34.15 28.51
C LYS A 341 -40.21 32.82 27.90
N GLN A 342 -40.50 31.85 28.75
CA GLN A 342 -41.08 30.59 28.31
C GLN A 342 -42.59 30.61 28.52
N GLU A 343 -43.34 30.40 27.44
CA GLU A 343 -44.80 30.23 27.45
C GLU A 343 -45.13 28.84 26.90
N GLY A 344 -45.24 27.86 27.80
CA GLY A 344 -45.39 26.45 27.42
C GLY A 344 -44.19 25.96 26.61
N GLU A 345 -44.43 25.60 25.35
CA GLU A 345 -43.43 25.10 24.41
C GLU A 345 -42.80 26.21 23.54
N LYS A 346 -43.21 27.47 23.71
CA LYS A 346 -42.62 28.61 23.00
C LYS A 346 -41.65 29.35 23.91
N ILE A 347 -40.43 29.56 23.42
CA ILE A 347 -39.38 30.30 24.13
C ILE A 347 -39.14 31.57 23.34
N PHE A 348 -39.44 32.72 23.93
CA PHE A 348 -39.22 34.01 23.32
C PHE A 348 -37.94 34.60 23.91
N PHE A 349 -36.94 34.84 23.07
CA PHE A 349 -35.78 35.65 23.38
C PHE A 349 -36.04 37.07 22.88
N PHE A 350 -36.18 38.01 23.80
CA PHE A 350 -36.32 39.43 23.50
C PHE A 350 -34.93 40.06 23.56
N ILE A 351 -34.42 40.49 22.41
CA ILE A 351 -33.07 41.02 22.24
C ILE A 351 -33.20 42.50 21.94
N LYS A 352 -32.71 43.34 22.86
CA LYS A 352 -32.45 44.75 22.56
C LYS A 352 -30.98 44.84 22.17
N GLU A 353 -30.69 44.83 20.88
CA GLU A 353 -29.30 44.79 20.38
C GLU A 353 -28.48 46.01 20.80
N GLY A 354 -29.13 47.17 20.94
CA GLY A 354 -28.43 48.44 21.13
C GLY A 354 -27.66 48.86 19.87
N GLU A 355 -26.81 49.87 20.01
CA GLU A 355 -25.95 50.31 18.91
C GLU A 355 -24.70 49.44 18.82
N ARG A 356 -24.27 49.12 17.60
CA ARG A 356 -23.01 48.41 17.38
C ARG A 356 -21.84 49.36 17.58
N TYR A 357 -20.94 49.01 18.48
CA TYR A 357 -19.77 49.81 18.77
C TYR A 357 -18.75 49.68 17.63
N ASN A 358 -18.07 50.78 17.34
CA ASN A 358 -16.92 50.76 16.42
C ASN A 358 -15.63 50.55 17.22
N ALA A 359 -14.76 49.69 16.71
CA ALA A 359 -13.39 49.56 17.17
C ALA A 359 -12.50 50.66 16.55
N ILE A 360 -11.71 51.33 17.38
CA ILE A 360 -10.60 52.16 16.94
C ILE A 360 -9.35 51.29 17.01
N VAL A 361 -8.85 50.90 15.84
CA VAL A 361 -7.64 50.06 15.70
C VAL A 361 -6.63 50.89 14.89
N ASN A 362 -5.49 51.22 15.48
CA ASN A 362 -4.42 51.99 14.81
C ASN A 362 -4.89 53.30 14.14
N GLY A 363 -5.85 54.01 14.76
CA GLY A 363 -6.41 55.27 14.25
C GLY A 363 -7.46 55.11 13.14
N GLN A 364 -7.81 53.88 12.75
CA GLN A 364 -8.92 53.59 11.84
C GLN A 364 -10.15 53.15 12.64
N THR A 365 -11.31 53.64 12.23
CA THR A 365 -12.61 53.28 12.81
C THR A 365 -13.25 52.19 11.97
N LEU A 366 -13.43 51.00 12.55
CA LEU A 366 -14.04 49.84 11.91
C LEU A 366 -15.11 49.24 12.84
N PRO A 367 -16.10 48.50 12.34
CA PRO A 367 -17.04 47.78 13.21
C PRO A 367 -16.28 46.77 14.08
N TYR A 368 -16.58 46.71 15.39
CA TYR A 368 -15.91 45.75 16.28
C TYR A 368 -16.28 44.30 15.92
N ASP A 369 -15.28 43.43 15.80
CA ASP A 369 -15.44 41.98 15.62
C ASP A 369 -14.23 41.24 16.22
N GLU A 370 -14.44 40.53 17.32
CA GLU A 370 -13.39 39.87 18.09
C GLU A 370 -12.64 38.80 17.27
N GLU A 371 -13.33 38.08 16.38
CA GLU A 371 -12.70 37.05 15.55
C GLU A 371 -11.77 37.65 14.49
N GLU A 372 -12.18 38.76 13.89
CA GLU A 372 -11.32 39.48 12.93
C GLU A 372 -10.10 40.08 13.64
N LEU A 373 -10.26 40.60 14.86
CA LEU A 373 -9.15 41.10 15.67
C LEU A 373 -8.17 39.98 16.06
N LYS A 374 -8.67 38.78 16.40
CA LYS A 374 -7.82 37.60 16.68
C LYS A 374 -7.06 37.15 15.44
N LYS A 375 -7.71 37.06 14.28
CA LYS A 375 -7.04 36.72 13.00
C LYS A 375 -5.98 37.75 12.64
N GLU A 376 -6.25 39.03 12.89
CA GLU A 376 -5.29 40.11 12.66
C GLU A 376 -4.08 39.97 13.58
N LEU A 377 -4.29 39.74 14.88
CA LEU A 377 -3.22 39.47 15.85
C LEU A 377 -2.38 38.25 15.45
N GLU A 378 -3.00 37.13 15.10
CA GLU A 378 -2.31 35.92 14.63
C GLU A 378 -1.50 36.17 13.37
N LYS A 379 -2.03 36.96 12.43
CA LYS A 379 -1.31 37.35 11.20
C LYS A 379 -0.09 38.23 11.54
N ILE A 380 -0.21 39.13 12.51
CA ILE A 380 0.91 39.97 12.97
C ILE A 380 1.97 39.09 13.65
N ILE A 381 1.58 38.23 14.59
CA ILE A 381 2.47 37.28 15.28
C ILE A 381 3.15 36.33 14.27
N GLY A 382 2.39 35.78 13.32
CA GLY A 382 2.91 34.89 12.28
C GLY A 382 3.94 35.57 11.37
N LYS A 383 3.71 36.83 10.98
CA LYS A 383 4.70 37.64 10.25
C LYS A 383 5.96 37.88 11.07
N LEU A 384 5.81 38.20 12.36
CA LEU A 384 6.93 38.41 13.28
C LEU A 384 7.76 37.12 13.46
N LYS A 385 7.11 35.98 13.68
CA LYS A 385 7.76 34.66 13.76
C LYS A 385 8.50 34.32 12.48
N ALA A 386 7.90 34.56 11.31
CA ALA A 386 8.55 34.36 10.01
C ALA A 386 9.76 35.29 9.78
N GLN A 387 9.75 36.50 10.36
CA GLN A 387 10.86 37.44 10.35
C GLN A 387 11.97 37.11 11.36
N GLY A 388 11.74 36.13 12.24
CA GLY A 388 12.70 35.60 13.20
C GLY A 388 12.37 35.87 14.67
N TYR A 389 11.26 36.52 14.98
CA TYR A 389 10.77 36.74 16.36
C TYR A 389 9.97 35.53 16.82
N THR A 390 10.65 34.41 17.05
CA THR A 390 10.00 33.11 17.34
C THR A 390 9.20 33.10 18.65
N LEU A 391 9.59 33.93 19.63
CA LEU A 391 8.89 34.15 20.90
C LEU A 391 7.89 35.32 20.85
N ALA A 392 7.53 35.82 19.67
CA ALA A 392 6.52 36.86 19.57
C ALA A 392 5.19 36.36 20.14
N GLU A 393 4.68 37.09 21.12
CA GLU A 393 3.40 36.88 21.78
C GLU A 393 2.64 38.21 21.78
N GLY A 394 1.33 38.13 21.90
CA GLY A 394 0.53 39.34 22.01
C GLY A 394 -0.85 39.07 22.56
N GLU A 395 -1.43 40.12 23.11
CA GLU A 395 -2.77 40.14 23.66
C GLU A 395 -3.56 41.33 23.12
N ILE A 396 -4.88 41.17 23.05
CA ILE A 396 -5.79 42.24 22.61
C ILE A 396 -6.26 42.96 23.87
N LYS A 397 -5.82 44.21 24.06
CA LYS A 397 -6.37 45.09 25.11
C LYS A 397 -7.51 45.89 24.53
N THR A 398 -8.67 45.81 25.19
CA THR A 398 -9.87 46.55 24.80
C THR A 398 -10.28 47.48 25.95
N ASN A 399 -10.57 48.72 25.61
CA ASN A 399 -11.18 49.68 26.53
C ASN A 399 -12.49 50.17 25.91
N ILE A 400 -13.60 49.87 26.57
CA ILE A 400 -14.95 50.10 26.06
C ILE A 400 -15.45 51.43 26.63
N ASP A 401 -15.64 52.42 25.76
CA ASP A 401 -16.30 53.70 26.09
C ASP A 401 -17.78 53.58 25.73
N LYS A 402 -18.61 53.30 26.75
CA LYS A 402 -20.06 53.10 26.58
C LYS A 402 -20.82 54.37 26.22
N ASP A 403 -20.31 55.54 26.56
CA ASP A 403 -20.94 56.83 26.26
C ASP A 403 -20.72 57.22 24.79
N LYS A 404 -19.51 56.93 24.26
CA LYS A 404 -19.17 57.21 22.85
C LYS A 404 -19.43 56.05 21.90
N LYS A 405 -19.84 54.88 22.40
CA LYS A 405 -20.05 53.65 21.62
C LYS A 405 -18.79 53.24 20.83
N LEU A 406 -17.63 53.40 21.47
CA LEU A 406 -16.33 53.12 20.87
C LEU A 406 -15.56 52.11 21.71
N VAL A 407 -14.90 51.16 21.05
CA VAL A 407 -13.91 50.28 21.67
C VAL A 407 -12.54 50.69 21.21
N ASN A 408 -11.72 51.21 22.12
CA ASN A 408 -10.31 51.43 21.83
C ASN A 408 -9.60 50.08 21.92
N VAL A 409 -9.11 49.60 20.78
CA VAL A 409 -8.41 48.32 20.67
C VAL A 409 -6.93 48.59 20.45
N SER A 410 -6.11 48.05 21.33
CA SER A 410 -4.66 48.07 21.18
C SER A 410 -4.13 46.64 21.22
N PHE A 411 -3.34 46.26 20.22
CA PHE A 411 -2.57 45.03 20.26
C PHE A 411 -1.31 45.25 21.08
N ASP A 412 -1.26 44.67 22.27
CA ASP A 412 -0.05 44.67 23.08
C ASP A 412 0.81 43.48 22.62
N ILE A 413 1.86 43.78 21.86
CA ILE A 413 2.70 42.75 21.22
C ILE A 413 4.09 42.81 21.83
N ASN A 414 4.44 41.76 22.54
CA ASN A 414 5.81 41.52 22.93
C ASN A 414 6.51 40.73 21.81
N LYS A 415 7.29 41.44 20.98
CA LYS A 415 8.03 40.81 19.88
C LYS A 415 9.15 39.89 20.39
N GLY A 416 9.67 40.12 21.59
CA GLY A 416 10.90 39.51 22.06
C GLY A 416 12.09 39.83 21.14
N LYS A 417 13.20 39.12 21.34
CA LYS A 417 14.40 39.24 20.49
C LYS A 417 14.33 38.29 19.29
N LYS A 418 14.93 38.71 18.17
CA LYS A 418 15.02 37.88 16.96
C LYS A 418 15.98 36.71 17.20
N GLN A 419 15.55 35.49 16.94
CA GLN A 419 16.33 34.28 17.17
C GLN A 419 16.89 33.74 15.86
N ILE A 420 18.22 33.74 15.75
CA ILE A 420 18.93 33.27 14.57
C ILE A 420 19.81 32.08 14.94
N LEU A 421 19.66 30.97 14.24
CA LEU A 421 20.63 29.89 14.26
C LEU A 421 21.81 30.29 13.36
N LYS A 422 22.91 30.71 13.99
CA LYS A 422 24.07 31.29 13.30
C LYS A 422 24.98 30.21 12.72
N ALA A 423 25.29 29.19 13.51
CA ALA A 423 26.14 28.09 13.10
C ALA A 423 25.89 26.83 13.95
N ILE A 424 26.19 25.67 13.37
CA ILE A 424 26.30 24.41 14.10
C ILE A 424 27.71 23.86 13.90
N ASN A 425 28.51 23.92 14.96
CA ASN A 425 29.87 23.42 14.98
C ASN A 425 29.90 21.93 15.34
N TYR A 426 30.83 21.21 14.73
CA TYR A 426 31.08 19.81 15.00
C TYR A 426 32.50 19.63 15.51
N ILE A 427 32.64 18.97 16.66
CA ILE A 427 33.90 18.56 17.25
C ILE A 427 33.99 17.04 17.11
N GLY A 428 34.84 16.60 16.19
CA GLY A 428 35.15 15.19 15.97
C GLY A 428 35.91 14.96 14.67
N ASN A 429 36.48 13.77 14.51
CA ASN A 429 37.39 13.47 13.40
C ASN A 429 36.74 12.69 12.25
N ASN A 430 35.52 12.16 12.44
CA ASN A 430 34.81 11.42 11.39
C ASN A 430 34.35 12.36 10.25
N LYS A 431 34.81 12.08 9.03
CA LYS A 431 34.54 12.86 7.81
C LYS A 431 33.09 12.80 7.33
N ASP A 432 32.41 11.67 7.55
CA ASP A 432 31.02 11.47 7.17
C ASP A 432 30.08 12.19 8.12
N ILE A 433 30.34 12.12 9.43
CA ILE A 433 29.63 12.93 10.42
C ILE A 433 29.83 14.42 10.11
N ALA A 434 31.07 14.85 9.84
CA ALA A 434 31.36 16.23 9.42
C ALA A 434 30.58 16.64 8.15
N LYS A 435 30.26 15.70 7.25
CA LYS A 435 29.44 15.98 6.07
C LYS A 435 27.99 16.31 6.46
N ILE A 436 27.42 15.63 7.46
CA ILE A 436 26.07 15.92 7.97
C ILE A 436 25.98 17.38 8.43
N PHE A 437 26.93 17.83 9.25
CA PHE A 437 26.98 19.21 9.74
C PHE A 437 27.26 20.22 8.63
N ARG A 438 28.17 19.92 7.69
CA ARG A 438 28.41 20.78 6.51
C ARG A 438 27.16 20.97 5.66
N ASP A 439 26.36 19.92 5.47
CA ASP A 439 25.13 20.00 4.67
C ASP A 439 24.04 20.84 5.35
N VAL A 440 23.96 20.81 6.68
CA VAL A 440 23.04 21.68 7.45
C VAL A 440 23.54 23.13 7.45
N ASN A 441 24.84 23.35 7.67
CA ASN A 441 25.45 24.69 7.72
C ASN A 441 25.36 25.46 6.39
N LYS A 442 25.24 24.79 5.23
CA LYS A 442 25.00 25.45 3.93
C LYS A 442 23.74 26.32 3.91
N LYS A 443 22.79 26.06 4.80
CA LYS A 443 21.52 26.79 4.91
C LYS A 443 21.54 27.84 6.04
N LEU A 444 22.66 28.03 6.72
CA LEU A 444 22.81 28.95 7.85
C LEU A 444 23.61 30.20 7.43
N PRO A 445 23.39 31.37 8.08
CA PRO A 445 22.48 31.61 9.20
C PRO A 445 21.00 31.59 8.79
N ALA A 446 20.13 31.11 9.67
CA ALA A 446 18.69 31.03 9.42
C ALA A 446 17.87 31.36 10.67
N VAL A 447 16.57 31.63 10.53
CA VAL A 447 15.66 31.75 11.67
C VAL A 447 15.71 30.46 12.49
N TYR A 448 15.85 30.59 13.81
CA TYR A 448 15.91 29.45 14.71
C TYR A 448 14.64 28.60 14.58
N ASN A 449 14.82 27.28 14.43
CA ASN A 449 13.74 26.31 14.34
C ASN A 449 14.16 25.02 15.06
N SER A 450 13.44 24.67 16.13
CA SER A 450 13.71 23.47 16.94
C SER A 450 13.61 22.17 16.13
N ALA A 451 12.70 22.11 15.14
CA ALA A 451 12.54 20.92 14.29
C ALA A 451 13.79 20.62 13.45
N LEU A 452 14.56 21.64 13.06
CA LEU A 452 15.84 21.43 12.35
C LEU A 452 16.86 20.74 13.26
N ILE A 453 16.90 21.12 14.53
CA ILE A 453 17.82 20.55 15.54
C ILE A 453 17.42 19.11 15.85
N GLU A 454 16.13 18.84 16.04
CA GLU A 454 15.61 17.48 16.25
C GLU A 454 15.94 16.56 15.06
N GLN A 455 15.72 17.03 13.83
CA GLN A 455 16.07 16.27 12.62
C GLN A 455 17.57 16.00 12.52
N LEU A 456 18.42 16.96 12.92
CA LEU A 456 19.86 16.77 12.98
C LEU A 456 20.25 15.72 14.02
N ASN A 457 19.68 15.77 15.22
CA ASN A 457 19.89 14.80 16.29
C ASN A 457 19.55 13.37 15.82
N LEU A 458 18.37 13.19 15.24
CA LEU A 458 17.94 11.90 14.68
C LEU A 458 18.87 11.42 13.56
N ARG A 459 19.40 12.34 12.73
CA ARG A 459 20.32 12.00 11.65
C ARG A 459 21.68 11.54 12.15
N ILE A 460 22.18 12.12 13.25
CA ILE A 460 23.42 11.70 13.92
C ILE A 460 23.21 10.32 14.55
N GLU A 461 22.14 10.14 15.32
CA GLU A 461 21.81 8.87 15.97
C GLU A 461 21.65 7.74 14.95
N LYS A 462 20.92 8.00 13.85
CA LYS A 462 20.77 7.04 12.76
C LYS A 462 22.09 6.72 12.09
N TYR A 463 22.98 7.71 11.88
CA TYR A 463 24.31 7.44 11.34
C TYR A 463 25.12 6.53 12.26
N LEU A 464 25.14 6.80 13.57
CA LEU A 464 25.90 6.02 14.54
C LEU A 464 25.39 4.57 14.58
N LYS A 465 24.11 4.37 14.89
CA LYS A 465 23.49 3.04 14.96
C LYS A 465 23.58 2.29 13.62
N GLY A 466 23.29 2.97 12.51
CA GLY A 466 23.31 2.38 11.17
C GLY A 466 24.69 1.94 10.67
N ASN A 467 25.78 2.46 11.26
CA ASN A 467 27.15 2.05 10.95
C ASN A 467 27.79 1.16 12.04
N GLY A 468 27.03 0.74 13.06
CA GLY A 468 27.49 -0.16 14.12
C GLY A 468 28.12 0.51 15.33
N TYR A 469 27.95 1.82 15.50
CA TYR A 469 28.36 2.56 16.69
C TYR A 469 27.22 2.56 17.73
N MET A 470 26.98 1.39 18.36
CA MET A 470 25.80 1.18 19.23
C MET A 470 25.85 1.96 20.55
N GLU A 471 27.06 2.22 21.04
CA GLU A 471 27.34 3.06 22.22
C GLU A 471 27.63 4.51 21.84
N GLY A 472 27.49 4.85 20.56
CA GLY A 472 27.73 6.20 20.07
C GLY A 472 26.76 7.19 20.69
N SER A 473 27.28 8.32 21.15
CA SER A 473 26.52 9.39 21.77
C SER A 473 26.97 10.75 21.24
N PHE A 474 26.14 11.77 21.46
CA PHE A 474 26.51 13.14 21.16
C PHE A 474 26.02 14.07 22.26
N GLU A 475 26.81 15.10 22.53
CA GLU A 475 26.47 16.19 23.42
C GLU A 475 26.36 17.47 22.60
N ALA A 476 25.26 18.20 22.77
CA ALA A 476 25.02 19.47 22.09
C ALA A 476 25.04 20.61 23.12
N ASN A 477 26.07 21.44 23.04
CA ASN A 477 26.17 22.64 23.86
C ASN A 477 25.69 23.85 23.05
N VAL A 478 24.87 24.71 23.67
CA VAL A 478 24.33 25.90 23.01
C VAL A 478 24.97 27.13 23.63
N MET A 479 25.63 27.95 22.81
CA MET A 479 26.08 29.27 23.20
C MET A 479 25.12 30.30 22.62
N LEU A 480 24.68 31.22 23.48
CA LEU A 480 23.82 32.34 23.10
C LEU A 480 24.68 33.60 23.04
N GLU A 481 24.78 34.21 21.86
CA GLU A 481 25.29 35.57 21.72
C GLU A 481 24.09 36.51 21.69
N GLU A 482 23.81 37.13 22.83
CA GLU A 482 22.70 38.06 22.98
C GLU A 482 23.16 39.49 22.67
N GLY A 483 22.68 40.03 21.55
CA GLY A 483 22.78 41.45 21.23
C GLY A 483 21.58 42.23 21.75
N GLU A 484 21.50 43.51 21.35
CA GLU A 484 20.37 44.38 21.69
C GLU A 484 19.04 43.80 21.16
N ASP A 485 18.98 43.43 19.87
CA ASP A 485 17.73 42.96 19.21
C ASP A 485 17.74 41.50 18.72
N VAL A 486 18.91 40.84 18.75
CA VAL A 486 19.11 39.50 18.16
C VAL A 486 19.79 38.58 19.15
N ILE A 487 19.27 37.36 19.29
CA ILE A 487 19.92 36.24 19.97
C ILE A 487 20.44 35.29 18.88
N ASN A 488 21.76 35.17 18.78
CA ASN A 488 22.36 34.17 17.91
C ASN A 488 22.62 32.88 18.69
N TYR A 489 22.06 31.79 18.20
CA TYR A 489 22.29 30.43 18.68
C TYR A 489 23.46 29.83 17.92
N ILE A 490 24.49 29.42 18.65
CA ILE A 490 25.60 28.63 18.12
C ILE A 490 25.60 27.29 18.84
N TYR A 491 25.27 26.23 18.10
CA TYR A 491 25.31 24.87 18.64
C TYR A 491 26.69 24.29 18.40
N THR A 492 27.26 23.64 19.40
CA THR A 492 28.51 22.90 19.29
C THR A 492 28.27 21.46 19.69
N TYR A 493 28.32 20.57 18.70
CA TYR A 493 28.14 19.14 18.87
C TYR A 493 29.49 18.46 19.07
N LYS A 494 29.62 17.74 20.17
CA LYS A 494 30.70 16.78 20.39
C LYS A 494 30.13 15.39 20.20
N VAL A 495 30.55 14.68 19.16
CA VAL A 495 30.06 13.33 18.87
C VAL A 495 31.14 12.32 19.26
N SER A 496 30.76 11.37 20.09
CA SER A 496 31.60 10.26 20.55
C SER A 496 31.08 8.98 19.92
N GLU A 497 31.83 8.37 19.02
CA GLU A 497 31.35 7.20 18.25
C GLU A 497 31.34 5.92 19.09
N GLY A 498 32.25 5.79 20.07
CA GLY A 498 32.44 4.52 20.79
C GLY A 498 33.03 3.42 19.88
N PRO A 499 33.10 2.17 20.38
CA PRO A 499 33.57 1.04 19.59
C PRO A 499 32.58 0.68 18.48
N ARG A 500 33.11 0.25 17.33
CA ARG A 500 32.29 -0.23 16.21
C ARG A 500 32.01 -1.73 16.35
N TYR A 501 30.75 -2.09 16.36
CA TYR A 501 30.30 -3.47 16.59
C TYR A 501 30.48 -4.33 15.33
N LYS A 502 30.91 -5.58 15.53
CA LYS A 502 31.07 -6.59 14.48
C LYS A 502 29.73 -7.25 14.13
N ALA A 503 29.64 -7.82 12.93
CA ALA A 503 28.51 -8.68 12.58
C ALA A 503 28.58 -9.99 13.39
N GLY A 504 27.52 -10.29 14.16
CA GLY A 504 27.37 -11.46 15.02
C GLY A 504 26.80 -12.67 14.27
N LEU A 505 25.94 -13.44 14.91
CA LEU A 505 25.36 -14.66 14.33
C LEU A 505 24.24 -14.34 13.32
N ASP A 506 24.09 -15.20 12.31
CA ASP A 506 22.98 -15.19 11.36
C ASP A 506 22.07 -16.37 11.64
N LEU A 507 20.95 -16.11 12.31
CA LEU A 507 20.00 -17.10 12.78
C LEU A 507 18.81 -17.13 11.82
N TYR A 508 18.62 -18.25 11.13
CA TYR A 508 17.50 -18.45 10.22
C TYR A 508 16.36 -19.15 10.94
N TYR A 509 15.13 -18.72 10.70
CA TYR A 509 13.95 -19.30 11.32
C TYR A 509 12.77 -19.34 10.36
N GLY A 510 12.12 -20.51 10.23
CA GLY A 510 10.86 -20.65 9.50
C GLY A 510 10.98 -21.10 8.04
N ASN A 511 12.21 -21.38 7.55
CA ASN A 511 12.36 -22.09 6.28
C ASN A 511 11.70 -23.48 6.36
N LYS A 512 11.31 -24.04 5.22
CA LYS A 512 10.69 -25.38 5.17
C LYS A 512 11.58 -26.32 4.41
N ILE A 513 11.86 -25.97 3.16
CA ILE A 513 12.58 -26.83 2.22
C ILE A 513 13.93 -26.22 1.88
N THR A 514 14.04 -24.89 1.82
CA THR A 514 15.30 -24.20 1.49
C THR A 514 16.40 -24.60 2.47
N SER A 515 17.56 -24.98 1.96
CA SER A 515 18.71 -25.32 2.80
C SER A 515 19.37 -24.07 3.37
N ASP A 516 19.92 -24.16 4.57
CA ASP A 516 20.58 -23.04 5.25
C ASP A 516 21.78 -22.51 4.45
N ARG A 517 22.40 -23.39 3.65
CA ARG A 517 23.45 -23.01 2.69
C ARG A 517 22.93 -22.01 1.66
N GLU A 518 21.76 -22.24 1.06
CA GLU A 518 21.17 -21.28 0.11
C GLU A 518 20.76 -19.98 0.80
N LEU A 519 20.24 -20.04 2.04
CA LEU A 519 19.95 -18.84 2.84
C LEU A 519 21.22 -18.01 3.08
N SER A 520 22.35 -18.68 3.32
CA SER A 520 23.66 -18.03 3.48
C SER A 520 24.13 -17.32 2.21
N TYR A 521 23.81 -17.86 1.03
CA TYR A 521 24.14 -17.19 -0.23
C TYR A 521 23.30 -15.94 -0.45
N MET A 522 22.07 -15.87 0.06
CA MET A 522 21.22 -14.68 -0.02
C MET A 522 21.59 -13.62 1.02
N THR A 523 22.21 -14.04 2.12
CA THR A 523 22.56 -13.18 3.25
C THR A 523 23.82 -12.35 2.98
N VAL A 524 23.71 -11.03 3.11
CA VAL A 524 24.84 -10.11 2.97
C VAL A 524 25.50 -9.95 4.33
N ARG A 525 26.82 -10.17 4.38
CA ARG A 525 27.62 -10.07 5.59
C ARG A 525 28.91 -9.29 5.30
N GLU A 526 29.23 -8.38 6.22
CA GLU A 526 30.48 -7.62 6.28
C GLU A 526 31.14 -7.87 7.65
N GLU A 527 32.37 -7.39 7.86
CA GLU A 527 33.06 -7.53 9.15
C GLU A 527 32.33 -6.78 10.28
N PHE A 528 31.97 -5.52 10.00
CA PHE A 528 31.24 -4.66 10.93
C PHE A 528 29.75 -4.66 10.61
N TYR A 529 28.94 -4.47 11.65
CA TYR A 529 27.51 -4.29 11.45
C TYR A 529 27.24 -3.02 10.64
N SER A 530 26.30 -3.12 9.69
CA SER A 530 25.73 -1.98 9.01
C SER A 530 24.28 -2.26 8.62
N GLU A 531 23.39 -1.30 8.86
CA GLU A 531 21.98 -1.36 8.46
C GLU A 531 21.84 -1.57 6.95
N LYS A 532 22.76 -1.03 6.15
CA LYS A 532 22.82 -1.26 4.70
C LYS A 532 22.83 -2.76 4.37
N THR A 533 23.55 -3.59 5.13
CA THR A 533 23.62 -5.04 4.87
C THR A 533 22.28 -5.74 5.14
N LEU A 534 21.46 -5.20 6.04
CA LEU A 534 20.09 -5.69 6.29
C LEU A 534 19.21 -5.42 5.08
N ASP A 535 19.26 -4.20 4.54
CA ASP A 535 18.52 -3.81 3.34
C ASP A 535 18.91 -4.65 2.12
N GLU A 536 20.22 -4.93 1.94
CA GLU A 536 20.69 -5.79 0.84
C GLU A 536 20.24 -7.24 1.04
N THR A 537 20.28 -7.74 2.28
CA THR A 537 19.83 -9.09 2.62
C THR A 537 18.35 -9.23 2.33
N LEU A 538 17.52 -8.32 2.85
CA LEU A 538 16.08 -8.28 2.61
C LEU A 538 15.76 -8.24 1.11
N TYR A 539 16.46 -7.38 0.35
CA TYR A 539 16.32 -7.31 -1.10
C TYR A 539 16.62 -8.66 -1.77
N ASN A 540 17.71 -9.34 -1.38
CA ASN A 540 18.07 -10.63 -1.97
C ASN A 540 17.01 -11.70 -1.68
N PHE A 541 16.55 -11.80 -0.44
CA PHE A 541 15.52 -12.78 -0.07
C PHE A 541 14.21 -12.53 -0.82
N ILE A 542 13.76 -11.27 -0.96
CA ILE A 542 12.55 -10.94 -1.73
C ILE A 542 12.76 -11.26 -3.21
N ASN A 543 13.89 -10.83 -3.79
CA ASN A 543 14.19 -11.04 -5.21
C ASN A 543 14.48 -12.51 -5.58
N SER A 544 14.65 -13.40 -4.60
CA SER A 544 14.71 -14.85 -4.83
C SER A 544 13.39 -15.41 -5.35
N ASN A 545 12.26 -14.73 -5.10
CA ASN A 545 10.89 -15.20 -5.33
C ASN A 545 10.51 -16.47 -4.55
N ILE A 546 11.34 -16.92 -3.60
CA ILE A 546 11.09 -18.10 -2.75
C ILE A 546 10.24 -17.75 -1.53
N PHE A 547 10.34 -16.51 -1.04
CA PHE A 547 9.73 -16.07 0.21
C PHE A 547 8.66 -15.01 -0.05
N ILE A 548 7.52 -15.12 0.65
CA ILE A 548 6.47 -14.09 0.70
C ILE A 548 6.64 -13.14 1.88
N GLY A 549 7.40 -13.55 2.89
CA GLY A 549 7.65 -12.76 4.10
C GLY A 549 9.07 -12.94 4.60
N VAL A 550 9.75 -11.83 4.87
CA VAL A 550 11.11 -11.79 5.40
C VAL A 550 11.16 -10.66 6.43
N LYS A 551 11.54 -10.99 7.67
CA LYS A 551 11.75 -10.02 8.74
C LYS A 551 13.11 -10.24 9.36
N ILE A 552 13.87 -9.16 9.53
CA ILE A 552 15.21 -9.20 10.12
C ILE A 552 15.18 -8.41 11.42
N ASP A 553 15.34 -9.10 12.53
CA ASP A 553 15.47 -8.49 13.85
C ASP A 553 16.94 -8.55 14.29
N THR A 554 17.41 -7.51 15.00
CA THR A 554 18.81 -7.40 15.43
C THR A 554 18.93 -7.44 16.95
N PHE A 555 19.89 -8.20 17.46
CA PHE A 555 20.16 -8.39 18.88
C PHE A 555 21.59 -7.94 19.18
N ILE A 556 21.74 -7.03 20.14
CA ILE A 556 23.03 -6.39 20.45
C ILE A 556 23.67 -7.16 21.60
N ASP A 557 24.86 -7.70 21.36
CA ASP A 557 25.74 -8.24 22.39
C ASP A 557 26.76 -7.15 22.75
N THR A 558 26.53 -6.49 23.88
CA THR A 558 27.37 -5.38 24.36
C THR A 558 28.72 -5.85 24.90
N ASP A 559 28.85 -7.10 25.32
CA ASP A 559 30.07 -7.63 25.93
C ASP A 559 31.06 -8.01 24.83
N LYS A 560 30.59 -8.72 23.80
CA LYS A 560 31.40 -9.11 22.64
C LYS A 560 31.47 -8.03 21.56
N LYS A 561 30.72 -6.93 21.72
CA LYS A 561 30.57 -5.85 20.72
C LYS A 561 30.11 -6.41 19.36
N GLN A 562 29.07 -7.23 19.38
CA GLN A 562 28.52 -7.88 18.18
C GLN A 562 27.03 -7.58 18.00
N VAL A 563 26.55 -7.67 16.77
CA VAL A 563 25.13 -7.56 16.45
C VAL A 563 24.68 -8.83 15.73
N HIS A 564 23.89 -9.64 16.42
CA HIS A 564 23.29 -10.86 15.88
C HIS A 564 22.03 -10.51 15.09
N ARG A 565 21.69 -11.33 14.10
CA ARG A 565 20.53 -11.15 13.22
C ARG A 565 19.64 -12.39 13.28
N LEU A 566 18.38 -12.20 13.61
CA LEU A 566 17.33 -13.19 13.44
C LEU A 566 16.59 -12.91 12.13
N ILE A 567 16.77 -13.78 11.15
CA ILE A 567 16.14 -13.71 9.85
C ILE A 567 14.95 -14.68 9.84
N LYS A 568 13.75 -14.13 10.05
CA LYS A 568 12.48 -14.85 10.02
C LYS A 568 11.97 -14.94 8.58
N LEU A 569 11.67 -16.15 8.14
CA LEU A 569 11.36 -16.50 6.76
C LEU A 569 9.99 -17.16 6.67
N GLN A 570 9.22 -16.74 5.68
CA GLN A 570 7.99 -17.39 5.26
C GLN A 570 8.11 -17.79 3.79
N GLU A 571 8.39 -19.08 3.55
CA GLU A 571 8.44 -19.64 2.19
C GLU A 571 7.07 -19.59 1.52
N ASP A 572 7.06 -19.19 0.25
CA ASP A 572 5.89 -19.16 -0.62
C ASP A 572 5.43 -20.58 -1.01
N LYS A 573 4.21 -20.68 -1.55
CA LYS A 573 3.77 -21.86 -2.28
C LYS A 573 4.69 -22.06 -3.48
N ARG A 574 5.18 -23.29 -3.62
CA ARG A 574 6.16 -23.65 -4.66
C ARG A 574 5.56 -23.64 -6.05
N GLY A 575 4.36 -24.17 -6.20
CA GLY A 575 3.66 -24.24 -7.48
C GLY A 575 2.90 -22.95 -7.76
N PHE A 576 3.07 -22.41 -8.96
CA PHE A 576 2.29 -21.29 -9.45
C PHE A 576 1.89 -21.52 -10.90
N TYR A 577 0.80 -20.87 -11.29
CA TYR A 577 0.36 -20.80 -12.68
C TYR A 577 -0.12 -19.39 -13.00
N ASP A 578 0.04 -18.99 -14.25
CA ASP A 578 -0.49 -17.75 -14.80
C ASP A 578 -1.16 -18.07 -16.15
N LEU A 579 -2.33 -17.49 -16.39
CA LEU A 579 -3.08 -17.62 -17.63
C LEU A 579 -3.46 -16.21 -18.11
N GLY A 580 -2.79 -15.77 -19.17
CA GLY A 580 -3.07 -14.52 -19.86
C GLY A 580 -3.85 -14.76 -21.15
N VAL A 581 -4.88 -13.95 -21.38
CA VAL A 581 -5.53 -13.81 -22.69
C VAL A 581 -5.46 -12.35 -23.09
N GLY A 582 -4.92 -12.09 -24.27
CA GLY A 582 -4.78 -10.75 -24.81
C GLY A 582 -5.23 -10.70 -26.27
N TYR A 583 -5.41 -9.48 -26.77
CA TYR A 583 -5.61 -9.26 -28.19
C TYR A 583 -4.80 -8.06 -28.63
N ASN A 584 -4.13 -8.17 -29.78
CA ASN A 584 -3.68 -6.98 -30.47
C ASN A 584 -3.93 -7.09 -31.98
N SER A 585 -4.10 -5.94 -32.65
CA SER A 585 -4.43 -5.89 -34.08
C SER A 585 -3.34 -6.47 -35.00
N GLN A 586 -2.13 -6.71 -34.51
CA GLN A 586 -1.01 -7.24 -35.28
C GLN A 586 -0.86 -8.76 -35.17
N ASP A 587 -0.98 -9.29 -33.95
CA ASP A 587 -0.71 -10.68 -33.58
C ASP A 587 -2.01 -11.48 -33.32
N GLY A 588 -3.16 -10.80 -33.35
CA GLY A 588 -4.48 -11.38 -33.14
C GLY A 588 -4.73 -11.73 -31.67
N LEU A 589 -5.46 -12.83 -31.45
CA LEU A 589 -5.65 -13.40 -30.12
C LEU A 589 -4.33 -13.96 -29.60
N ILE A 590 -3.98 -13.61 -28.36
CA ILE A 590 -2.79 -14.09 -27.65
C ILE A 590 -3.25 -14.91 -26.46
N LEU A 591 -2.76 -16.14 -26.37
CA LEU A 591 -2.86 -17.02 -25.21
C LEU A 591 -1.47 -17.15 -24.59
N ASP A 592 -1.36 -16.91 -23.28
CA ASP A 592 -0.12 -17.02 -22.52
C ASP A 592 -0.39 -17.91 -21.30
N LEU A 593 0.32 -19.02 -21.18
CA LEU A 593 0.20 -19.96 -20.07
C LEU A 593 1.59 -20.18 -19.47
N THR A 594 1.74 -19.82 -18.21
CA THR A 594 2.95 -20.08 -17.42
C THR A 594 2.63 -21.06 -16.31
N LEU A 595 3.41 -22.13 -16.21
CA LEU A 595 3.37 -23.09 -15.11
C LEU A 595 4.76 -23.13 -14.48
N GLY A 596 4.85 -23.00 -13.16
CA GLY A 596 6.13 -22.92 -12.49
C GLY A 596 6.20 -23.65 -11.16
N LEU A 597 7.41 -24.12 -10.85
CA LEU A 597 7.79 -24.69 -9.57
C LEU A 597 9.02 -23.95 -9.04
N LYS A 598 8.81 -23.17 -7.99
CA LYS A 598 9.86 -22.46 -7.26
C LYS A 598 10.66 -23.42 -6.39
N ASN A 599 11.95 -23.13 -6.24
CA ASN A 599 12.83 -23.78 -5.26
C ASN A 599 12.77 -25.32 -5.33
N LEU A 600 13.01 -25.87 -6.51
CA LEU A 600 13.23 -27.30 -6.73
C LEU A 600 14.29 -27.80 -5.76
N PHE A 601 14.00 -28.92 -5.10
CA PHE A 601 14.89 -29.59 -4.13
C PHE A 601 15.41 -28.73 -2.96
N GLY A 602 14.90 -27.50 -2.75
CA GLY A 602 15.39 -26.61 -1.70
C GLY A 602 16.72 -25.91 -2.00
N ILE A 603 17.13 -25.88 -3.27
CA ILE A 603 18.43 -25.35 -3.73
C ILE A 603 18.32 -24.02 -4.49
N GLY A 604 17.22 -23.28 -4.36
CA GLY A 604 17.01 -21.99 -5.04
C GLY A 604 16.61 -22.08 -6.52
N LEU A 605 16.88 -23.20 -7.19
CA LEU A 605 16.55 -23.45 -8.59
C LEU A 605 15.03 -23.47 -8.83
N SER A 606 14.53 -22.67 -9.77
CA SER A 606 13.13 -22.65 -10.21
C SER A 606 13.00 -23.23 -11.61
N SER A 607 11.88 -23.91 -11.89
CA SER A 607 11.54 -24.43 -13.23
C SER A 607 10.23 -23.82 -13.70
N ILE A 608 10.22 -23.25 -14.91
CA ILE A 608 9.11 -22.48 -15.47
C ILE A 608 8.86 -22.93 -16.91
N LEU A 609 7.70 -23.54 -17.14
CA LEU A 609 7.18 -23.86 -18.45
C LEU A 609 6.32 -22.68 -18.94
N ASN A 610 6.67 -22.07 -20.06
CA ASN A 610 5.83 -21.07 -20.73
C ASN A 610 5.36 -21.59 -22.09
N TYR A 611 4.05 -21.51 -22.32
CA TYR A 611 3.40 -21.72 -23.59
C TYR A 611 2.72 -20.44 -24.02
N LYS A 612 3.15 -19.87 -25.14
CA LYS A 612 2.57 -18.64 -25.70
C LYS A 612 2.15 -18.88 -27.14
N ARG A 613 0.91 -18.53 -27.48
CA ARG A 613 0.37 -18.69 -28.84
C ARG A 613 -0.35 -17.43 -29.29
N SER A 614 -0.12 -17.07 -30.55
CA SER A 614 -0.75 -16.00 -31.28
C SER A 614 -0.89 -16.40 -32.76
N GLU A 615 -1.50 -15.56 -33.60
CA GLU A 615 -1.60 -15.84 -35.03
C GLU A 615 -0.24 -15.86 -35.75
N LYS A 616 0.74 -15.12 -35.20
CA LYS A 616 2.08 -14.97 -35.79
C LYS A 616 3.17 -15.74 -35.06
N ARG A 617 2.92 -16.19 -33.84
CA ARG A 617 3.95 -16.81 -33.01
C ARG A 617 3.39 -17.92 -32.14
N GLU A 618 4.13 -19.01 -32.04
CA GLU A 618 3.86 -20.08 -31.09
C GLU A 618 5.17 -20.51 -30.42
N THR A 619 5.26 -20.34 -29.10
CA THR A 619 6.47 -20.57 -28.31
C THR A 619 6.19 -21.58 -27.21
N TYR A 620 7.05 -22.58 -27.10
CA TYR A 620 7.16 -23.49 -25.97
C TYR A 620 8.54 -23.28 -25.34
N SER A 621 8.61 -23.00 -24.05
CA SER A 621 9.89 -22.84 -23.35
C SER A 621 9.88 -23.46 -21.97
N LEU A 622 10.92 -24.19 -21.63
CA LEU A 622 11.18 -24.70 -20.29
C LEU A 622 12.43 -24.01 -19.76
N ASN A 623 12.24 -23.17 -18.74
CA ASN A 623 13.26 -22.31 -18.17
C ASN A 623 13.67 -22.85 -16.81
N PHE A 624 14.97 -22.88 -16.53
CA PHE A 624 15.53 -23.13 -15.22
C PHE A 624 16.29 -21.89 -14.77
N GLU A 625 15.98 -21.37 -13.59
CA GLU A 625 16.55 -20.13 -13.06
C GLU A 625 17.01 -20.30 -11.61
N ASP A 626 18.24 -19.89 -11.32
CA ASP A 626 18.74 -19.75 -9.95
C ASP A 626 19.24 -18.31 -9.76
N PRO A 627 18.54 -17.49 -8.97
CA PRO A 627 18.96 -16.12 -8.72
C PRO A 627 20.27 -16.00 -7.94
N PHE A 628 20.72 -17.01 -7.18
CA PHE A 628 21.88 -16.91 -6.29
C PHE A 628 22.80 -18.13 -6.37
N LEU A 629 23.11 -18.55 -7.60
CA LEU A 629 23.92 -19.74 -7.91
C LEU A 629 25.23 -19.76 -7.09
N PHE A 630 25.28 -20.59 -6.05
CA PHE A 630 26.42 -20.79 -5.14
C PHE A 630 26.92 -19.54 -4.38
N THR A 631 26.36 -18.35 -4.65
CA THR A 631 26.76 -17.07 -4.06
C THR A 631 25.79 -15.95 -4.46
N ARG A 632 25.64 -14.91 -3.61
CA ARG A 632 24.83 -13.71 -3.93
C ARG A 632 25.18 -13.04 -5.26
N LYS A 633 26.43 -13.19 -5.69
CA LYS A 633 26.96 -12.48 -6.86
C LYS A 633 26.65 -13.16 -8.18
N LEU A 634 26.25 -14.44 -8.21
CA LEU A 634 26.01 -15.17 -9.44
C LEU A 634 24.52 -15.48 -9.60
N TRP A 635 24.04 -15.42 -10.84
CA TRP A 635 22.75 -15.99 -11.22
C TRP A 635 22.90 -16.86 -12.46
N PHE A 636 21.97 -17.78 -12.62
CA PHE A 636 21.95 -18.76 -13.68
C PHE A 636 20.59 -18.79 -14.35
N LYS A 637 20.59 -18.85 -15.69
CA LYS A 637 19.39 -19.08 -16.50
C LYS A 637 19.69 -20.09 -17.58
N SER A 638 18.81 -21.07 -17.73
CA SER A 638 18.84 -22.06 -18.81
C SER A 638 17.46 -22.14 -19.44
N ASN A 639 17.39 -22.29 -20.75
CA ASN A 639 16.14 -22.29 -21.50
C ASN A 639 16.19 -23.35 -22.60
N ILE A 640 15.25 -24.29 -22.58
CA ILE A 640 14.98 -25.22 -23.67
C ILE A 640 13.73 -24.73 -24.39
N PHE A 641 13.83 -24.44 -25.69
CA PHE A 641 12.76 -23.75 -26.39
C PHE A 641 12.47 -24.32 -27.78
N LYS A 642 11.21 -24.15 -28.21
CA LYS A 642 10.73 -24.31 -29.57
C LYS A 642 9.87 -23.11 -29.90
N ASP A 643 10.22 -22.40 -30.97
CA ASP A 643 9.60 -21.13 -31.34
C ASP A 643 9.29 -21.10 -32.83
N TYR A 644 8.01 -20.97 -33.16
CA TYR A 644 7.53 -20.73 -34.51
C TYR A 644 7.18 -19.25 -34.66
N GLN A 645 7.68 -18.62 -35.71
CA GLN A 645 7.41 -17.23 -36.05
C GLN A 645 7.01 -17.09 -37.52
N LYS A 646 5.93 -16.37 -37.78
CA LYS A 646 5.48 -15.98 -39.11
C LYS A 646 5.90 -14.54 -39.40
N HIS A 647 6.99 -14.39 -40.13
CA HIS A 647 7.49 -13.11 -40.62
C HIS A 647 6.73 -12.68 -41.88
N ARG A 648 6.95 -11.44 -42.31
CA ARG A 648 6.28 -10.89 -43.51
C ARG A 648 6.58 -11.70 -44.77
N VAL A 649 7.82 -12.18 -44.92
CA VAL A 649 8.30 -12.82 -46.17
C VAL A 649 8.82 -14.26 -45.98
N TYR A 650 8.84 -14.78 -44.75
CA TYR A 650 9.27 -16.14 -44.44
C TYR A 650 8.63 -16.66 -43.15
N THR A 651 8.74 -17.95 -42.90
CA THR A 651 8.45 -18.55 -41.60
C THR A 651 9.74 -19.07 -40.98
N LEU A 652 9.87 -18.93 -39.67
CA LEU A 652 10.98 -19.45 -38.88
C LEU A 652 10.46 -20.47 -37.89
N ASN A 653 11.10 -21.63 -37.83
CA ASN A 653 10.89 -22.60 -36.76
C ASN A 653 12.24 -22.90 -36.14
N THR A 654 12.43 -22.46 -34.90
CA THR A 654 13.67 -22.63 -34.16
C THR A 654 13.43 -23.55 -32.98
N GLN A 655 14.32 -24.50 -32.78
CA GLN A 655 14.38 -25.28 -31.55
C GLN A 655 15.80 -25.25 -31.01
N GLY A 656 15.96 -25.17 -29.70
CA GLY A 656 17.28 -25.03 -29.14
C GLY A 656 17.35 -25.04 -27.63
N PHE A 657 18.58 -24.83 -27.18
CA PHE A 657 18.98 -24.69 -25.80
C PHE A 657 19.75 -23.39 -25.65
N ALA A 658 19.55 -22.68 -24.55
CA ALA A 658 20.31 -21.51 -24.18
C ALA A 658 20.71 -21.58 -22.70
N LEU A 659 21.88 -21.05 -22.39
CA LEU A 659 22.46 -20.98 -21.07
C LEU A 659 23.04 -19.58 -20.87
N SER A 660 22.88 -19.01 -19.68
CA SER A 660 23.44 -17.73 -19.29
C SER A 660 23.85 -17.76 -17.83
N VAL A 661 25.03 -17.24 -17.54
CA VAL A 661 25.52 -17.04 -16.17
C VAL A 661 25.87 -15.57 -16.02
N GLY A 662 25.36 -14.92 -14.99
CA GLY A 662 25.60 -13.49 -14.75
C GLY A 662 26.24 -13.22 -13.42
N TYR A 663 27.27 -12.37 -13.41
CA TYR A 663 27.89 -11.80 -12.23
C TYR A 663 27.32 -10.41 -11.95
N ARG A 664 26.75 -10.23 -10.75
CA ARG A 664 26.22 -8.96 -10.24
C ARG A 664 27.35 -8.03 -9.82
N ILE A 665 27.54 -6.97 -10.60
CA ILE A 665 28.42 -5.84 -10.25
C ILE A 665 27.74 -4.96 -9.21
N THR A 666 26.43 -4.75 -9.40
CA THR A 666 25.53 -4.10 -8.45
C THR A 666 24.26 -4.94 -8.34
N ARG A 667 23.35 -4.62 -7.41
CA ARG A 667 22.06 -5.32 -7.31
C ARG A 667 21.16 -5.19 -8.54
N TYR A 668 21.45 -4.23 -9.43
CA TYR A 668 20.70 -3.97 -10.65
C TYR A 668 21.49 -4.31 -11.91
N THR A 669 22.82 -4.45 -11.83
CA THR A 669 23.69 -4.58 -13.01
C THR A 669 24.45 -5.89 -12.97
N SER A 670 24.27 -6.69 -14.00
CA SER A 670 24.95 -7.97 -14.20
C SER A 670 25.69 -8.00 -15.51
N PHE A 671 26.82 -8.69 -15.56
CA PHE A 671 27.49 -9.03 -16.80
C PHE A 671 27.82 -10.52 -16.81
N GLY A 672 27.93 -11.12 -18.00
CA GLY A 672 28.38 -12.50 -18.07
C GLY A 672 28.25 -13.14 -19.42
N PRO A 673 28.68 -14.41 -19.55
CA PRO A 673 28.57 -15.15 -20.78
C PRO A 673 27.17 -15.72 -21.01
N PHE A 674 26.81 -15.84 -22.28
CA PHE A 674 25.69 -16.66 -22.71
C PHE A 674 26.12 -17.59 -23.85
N PHE A 675 25.44 -18.73 -23.94
CA PHE A 675 25.62 -19.74 -24.96
C PHE A 675 24.27 -20.24 -25.44
N SER A 676 24.13 -20.54 -26.72
CA SER A 676 22.93 -21.13 -27.29
C SER A 676 23.25 -22.04 -28.46
N ILE A 677 22.61 -23.21 -28.50
CA ILE A 677 22.63 -24.12 -29.63
C ILE A 677 21.22 -24.14 -30.20
N SER A 678 21.08 -23.97 -31.51
CA SER A 678 19.78 -23.92 -32.16
C SER A 678 19.78 -24.54 -33.55
N ASP A 679 18.71 -25.27 -33.87
CA ASP A 679 18.37 -25.70 -35.22
C ASP A 679 17.27 -24.76 -35.74
N ASN A 680 17.54 -24.07 -36.85
CA ASN A 680 16.68 -23.02 -37.40
C ASN A 680 16.20 -23.44 -38.79
N ARG A 681 14.90 -23.62 -38.97
CA ARG A 681 14.28 -23.90 -40.29
C ARG A 681 13.62 -22.65 -40.84
N TYR A 682 14.01 -22.26 -42.05
CA TYR A 682 13.55 -21.03 -42.69
C TYR A 682 13.63 -21.18 -44.21
N LEU A 683 12.68 -20.61 -44.95
CA LEU A 683 12.68 -20.62 -46.43
C LEU A 683 12.91 -22.02 -47.06
N GLY A 684 12.43 -23.09 -46.42
CA GLY A 684 12.63 -24.47 -46.89
C GLY A 684 14.01 -25.06 -46.65
N THR A 685 14.92 -24.34 -46.00
CA THR A 685 16.26 -24.82 -45.59
C THR A 685 16.39 -24.90 -44.07
N SER A 686 17.49 -25.48 -43.59
CA SER A 686 17.83 -25.55 -42.16
C SER A 686 19.26 -25.08 -41.92
N ALA A 687 19.49 -24.39 -40.80
CA ALA A 687 20.81 -24.00 -40.33
C ALA A 687 20.96 -24.28 -38.84
N ARG A 688 21.99 -25.05 -38.48
CA ARG A 688 22.43 -25.28 -37.11
C ARG A 688 23.43 -24.21 -36.70
N LEU A 689 23.15 -23.53 -35.60
CA LEU A 689 23.97 -22.43 -35.08
C LEU A 689 24.32 -22.64 -33.61
N ASN A 690 25.60 -22.45 -33.31
CA ASN A 690 26.15 -22.28 -31.98
C ASN A 690 26.44 -20.80 -31.77
N LYS A 691 25.69 -20.15 -30.87
CA LYS A 691 25.83 -18.74 -30.51
C LYS A 691 26.52 -18.65 -29.15
N TYR A 692 27.58 -17.87 -29.04
CA TYR A 692 28.24 -17.56 -27.77
C TYR A 692 28.53 -16.08 -27.69
N GLY A 693 28.48 -15.53 -26.48
CA GLY A 693 28.58 -14.10 -26.34
C GLY A 693 28.68 -13.62 -24.90
N LEU A 694 28.73 -12.31 -24.76
CA LEU A 694 28.73 -11.59 -23.50
C LEU A 694 27.52 -10.66 -23.46
N PHE A 695 26.91 -10.54 -22.28
CA PHE A 695 25.89 -9.53 -22.02
C PHE A 695 26.34 -8.59 -20.90
N LEU A 696 25.85 -7.37 -20.96
CA LEU A 696 25.76 -6.44 -19.84
C LEU A 696 24.28 -6.05 -19.72
N LEU A 697 23.71 -6.28 -18.55
CA LEU A 697 22.29 -6.10 -18.27
C LEU A 697 22.12 -5.22 -17.02
N ARG A 698 21.31 -4.17 -17.13
CA ARG A 698 20.86 -3.36 -15.99
C ARG A 698 19.34 -3.40 -15.89
N GLU A 699 18.83 -3.85 -14.77
CA GLU A 699 17.39 -3.89 -14.45
C GLU A 699 17.16 -3.17 -13.13
N TYR A 700 16.55 -1.99 -13.19
CA TYR A 700 16.20 -1.17 -12.04
C TYR A 700 14.69 -1.00 -11.94
N LYS A 701 14.16 -1.22 -10.75
CA LYS A 701 12.78 -0.91 -10.35
C LYS A 701 12.85 -0.15 -9.03
N ASP A 702 12.09 0.93 -8.89
CA ASP A 702 12.02 1.66 -7.62
C ASP A 702 11.26 0.89 -6.53
N ASP A 703 10.28 0.09 -6.92
CA ASP A 703 9.55 -0.85 -6.08
C ASP A 703 9.45 -2.22 -6.78
N ILE A 704 9.65 -3.32 -6.04
CA ILE A 704 9.66 -4.68 -6.59
C ILE A 704 8.25 -5.16 -6.95
N PHE A 705 7.24 -4.73 -6.19
CA PHE A 705 5.86 -5.18 -6.31
C PHE A 705 5.00 -4.25 -7.17
N ASN A 706 5.20 -2.94 -7.04
CA ASN A 706 4.44 -1.93 -7.77
C ASN A 706 5.36 -0.83 -8.33
N PRO A 707 6.20 -1.16 -9.34
CA PRO A 707 7.19 -0.23 -9.87
C PRO A 707 6.54 0.99 -10.52
N ARG A 708 6.98 2.18 -10.13
CA ARG A 708 6.63 3.45 -10.80
C ARG A 708 7.76 3.95 -11.68
N ARG A 709 9.01 3.58 -11.39
CA ARG A 709 10.18 3.79 -12.24
C ARG A 709 10.77 2.46 -12.64
N VAL A 710 11.01 2.30 -13.93
CA VAL A 710 11.64 1.11 -14.50
C VAL A 710 12.74 1.56 -15.45
N HIS A 711 13.96 1.07 -15.26
CA HIS A 711 15.04 1.20 -16.24
C HIS A 711 15.52 -0.19 -16.64
N TYR A 712 15.65 -0.41 -17.94
CA TYR A 712 16.13 -1.65 -18.53
C TYR A 712 17.17 -1.33 -19.60
N ASP A 713 18.41 -1.70 -19.38
CA ASP A 713 19.50 -1.56 -20.33
C ASP A 713 20.13 -2.92 -20.62
N SER A 714 20.28 -3.27 -21.90
CA SER A 714 20.96 -4.49 -22.31
C SER A 714 21.94 -4.21 -23.44
N LEU A 715 23.18 -4.64 -23.29
CA LEU A 715 24.17 -4.71 -24.36
C LEU A 715 24.57 -6.16 -24.57
N ASN A 716 24.38 -6.69 -25.77
CA ASN A 716 24.71 -8.07 -26.13
C ASN A 716 25.77 -8.08 -27.23
N LEU A 717 26.85 -8.80 -26.99
CA LEU A 717 27.89 -9.12 -27.97
C LEU A 717 27.80 -10.61 -28.29
N LEU A 718 27.50 -10.95 -29.54
CA LEU A 718 27.21 -12.32 -29.97
C LEU A 718 28.10 -12.72 -31.13
N LYS A 719 28.64 -13.94 -31.07
CA LYS A 719 29.26 -14.62 -32.22
C LYS A 719 28.53 -15.92 -32.47
N ALA A 720 28.14 -16.14 -33.72
CA ALA A 720 27.52 -17.37 -34.20
C ALA A 720 28.51 -18.16 -35.06
N SER A 721 28.51 -19.48 -34.88
CA SER A 721 29.23 -20.44 -35.72
C SER A 721 28.40 -21.68 -36.01
N GLY A 722 28.90 -22.56 -36.89
CA GLY A 722 28.17 -23.71 -37.42
C GLY A 722 27.98 -23.55 -38.92
N ASP A 723 26.75 -23.68 -39.41
CA ASP A 723 26.44 -23.54 -40.84
C ASP A 723 26.61 -22.10 -41.34
N LEU A 724 26.50 -21.12 -40.43
CA LEU A 724 26.71 -19.69 -40.72
C LEU A 724 27.61 -19.08 -39.66
N ASN A 725 28.52 -18.22 -40.11
CA ASN A 725 29.46 -17.49 -39.26
C ASN A 725 29.18 -15.99 -39.33
N TYR A 726 28.79 -15.40 -38.20
CA TYR A 726 28.55 -13.96 -38.10
C TYR A 726 28.73 -13.46 -36.66
N THR A 727 28.95 -12.16 -36.52
CA THR A 727 29.01 -11.46 -35.21
C THR A 727 27.90 -10.44 -35.16
N LYS A 728 27.28 -10.24 -34.00
CA LYS A 728 26.19 -9.27 -33.78
C LYS A 728 26.44 -8.48 -32.50
N VAL A 729 26.17 -7.19 -32.53
CA VAL A 729 26.14 -6.31 -31.36
C VAL A 729 24.77 -5.67 -31.30
N GLU A 730 24.14 -5.68 -30.13
CA GLU A 730 22.80 -5.13 -29.93
C GLU A 730 22.71 -4.38 -28.60
N LEU A 731 22.15 -3.17 -28.64
CA LEU A 731 21.88 -2.31 -27.50
C LEU A 731 20.37 -2.08 -27.41
N ASN A 732 19.80 -2.24 -26.21
CA ASN A 732 18.44 -1.86 -25.88
C ASN A 732 18.44 -1.05 -24.59
N VAL A 733 17.68 0.04 -24.57
CA VAL A 733 17.53 0.97 -23.44
C VAL A 733 16.05 1.29 -23.34
N PHE A 734 15.45 1.09 -22.18
CA PHE A 734 14.05 1.39 -21.90
C PHE A 734 13.88 1.99 -20.52
N TYR A 735 13.19 3.13 -20.46
CA TYR A 735 12.98 3.89 -19.24
C TYR A 735 11.50 4.25 -19.14
N PHE A 736 10.92 4.05 -17.97
CA PHE A 736 9.59 4.49 -17.57
C PHE A 736 9.73 5.34 -16.30
N ILE A 737 9.33 6.60 -16.34
CA ILE A 737 9.58 7.59 -15.28
C ILE A 737 8.34 8.46 -15.03
N PRO A 738 7.88 8.64 -13.78
CA PRO A 738 6.90 9.65 -13.42
C PRO A 738 7.57 11.03 -13.37
N ILE A 739 7.08 11.95 -14.20
CA ILE A 739 7.50 13.36 -14.23
C ILE A 739 6.80 14.14 -13.09
N THR A 740 5.51 13.87 -12.88
CA THR A 740 4.71 14.41 -11.76
C THR A 740 3.85 13.30 -11.16
N THR A 741 3.03 13.58 -10.16
CA THR A 741 2.07 12.60 -9.59
C THR A 741 1.10 12.02 -10.61
N ASN A 742 0.82 12.77 -11.69
CA ASN A 742 -0.17 12.43 -12.70
C ASN A 742 0.43 12.44 -14.12
N LEU A 743 1.74 12.34 -14.34
CA LEU A 743 2.31 12.32 -15.70
C LEU A 743 3.46 11.33 -15.77
N ASN A 744 3.38 10.36 -16.69
CA ASN A 744 4.42 9.35 -16.89
C ASN A 744 5.05 9.48 -18.27
N LEU A 745 6.37 9.38 -18.36
CA LEU A 745 7.13 9.36 -19.59
C LEU A 745 7.75 7.98 -19.77
N SER A 746 7.61 7.40 -20.96
CA SER A 746 8.41 6.25 -21.38
C SER A 746 9.27 6.60 -22.58
N PHE A 747 10.49 6.08 -22.63
CA PHE A 747 11.29 6.11 -23.84
C PHE A 747 12.03 4.80 -24.03
N LYS A 748 12.21 4.42 -25.30
CA LYS A 748 12.92 3.22 -25.73
C LYS A 748 13.91 3.59 -26.82
N ILE A 749 15.14 3.11 -26.72
CA ILE A 749 16.17 3.23 -27.74
C ILE A 749 16.73 1.83 -27.98
N SER A 750 16.76 1.41 -29.24
CA SER A 750 17.33 0.12 -29.65
C SER A 750 18.20 0.31 -30.88
N GLY A 751 19.28 -0.45 -30.98
CA GLY A 751 20.13 -0.42 -32.16
C GLY A 751 21.09 -1.60 -32.19
N GLY A 752 21.58 -1.91 -33.37
CA GLY A 752 22.51 -3.02 -33.51
C GLY A 752 23.09 -3.16 -34.90
N SER A 753 24.17 -3.92 -34.97
CA SER A 753 24.90 -4.23 -36.20
C SER A 753 25.31 -5.70 -36.23
N ALA A 754 25.36 -6.27 -37.42
CA ALA A 754 25.70 -7.67 -37.65
C ALA A 754 26.68 -7.81 -38.84
N TRP A 755 27.77 -8.52 -38.64
CA TRP A 755 28.88 -8.68 -39.60
C TRP A 755 29.04 -10.14 -40.02
N GLY A 756 29.43 -10.38 -41.28
CA GLY A 756 29.58 -11.73 -41.84
C GLY A 756 28.32 -12.24 -42.55
N SER A 757 28.16 -13.57 -42.54
CA SER A 757 27.09 -14.30 -43.22
C SER A 757 25.82 -14.36 -42.38
N VAL A 758 25.19 -13.20 -42.18
CA VAL A 758 23.99 -13.04 -41.35
C VAL A 758 22.76 -13.61 -42.08
N PRO A 759 22.09 -14.65 -41.55
CA PRO A 759 20.85 -15.20 -42.11
C PRO A 759 19.70 -14.22 -41.98
N ILE A 760 18.66 -14.39 -42.79
CA ILE A 760 17.50 -13.49 -42.80
C ILE A 760 16.83 -13.36 -41.42
N PHE A 761 16.77 -14.44 -40.64
CA PHE A 761 16.16 -14.45 -39.31
C PHE A 761 16.97 -13.78 -38.20
N ASP A 762 18.25 -13.46 -38.44
CA ASP A 762 19.07 -12.63 -37.54
C ASP A 762 19.34 -11.23 -38.12
N ARG A 763 18.73 -10.90 -39.27
CA ARG A 763 18.72 -9.54 -39.84
C ARG A 763 17.62 -8.69 -39.19
N TYR A 764 17.77 -7.38 -39.32
CA TYR A 764 16.86 -6.44 -38.69
C TYR A 764 15.74 -6.00 -39.64
N PHE A 765 14.55 -5.86 -39.07
CA PHE A 765 13.34 -5.33 -39.69
C PHE A 765 12.65 -4.37 -38.70
N LEU A 766 12.02 -3.34 -39.23
CA LEU A 766 11.19 -2.40 -38.45
C LEU A 766 9.81 -2.25 -39.09
N GLY A 767 8.83 -1.86 -38.29
CA GLY A 767 7.44 -1.65 -38.68
C GLY A 767 6.48 -2.50 -37.85
N GLY A 768 5.34 -1.92 -37.50
CA GLY A 768 4.30 -2.56 -36.70
C GLY A 768 4.16 -1.99 -35.29
N LEU A 769 3.40 -2.69 -34.43
CA LEU A 769 3.04 -2.24 -33.09
C LEU A 769 4.25 -2.21 -32.13
N THR A 770 5.15 -3.17 -32.25
CA THR A 770 6.23 -3.42 -31.28
C THR A 770 7.41 -2.46 -31.40
N ASN A 771 7.64 -1.88 -32.58
CA ASN A 771 8.72 -0.93 -32.82
C ASN A 771 8.22 0.35 -33.55
N LEU A 772 8.07 0.35 -34.87
CA LEU A 772 7.81 1.55 -35.65
C LEU A 772 6.35 1.59 -36.13
N ARG A 773 5.47 2.17 -35.30
CA ARG A 773 4.04 2.31 -35.63
C ARG A 773 3.84 3.23 -36.83
N GLY A 774 2.75 3.06 -37.56
CA GLY A 774 2.49 3.79 -38.81
C GLY A 774 3.05 3.10 -40.05
N TYR A 775 4.03 2.21 -39.88
CA TYR A 775 4.52 1.30 -40.92
C TYR A 775 3.98 -0.11 -40.68
N SER A 776 3.81 -0.89 -41.75
CA SER A 776 3.30 -2.26 -41.65
C SER A 776 4.33 -3.16 -41.00
N TYR A 777 3.89 -4.29 -40.44
CA TYR A 777 4.78 -5.27 -39.82
C TYR A 777 5.95 -5.64 -40.74
N GLU A 778 7.18 -5.41 -40.25
CA GLU A 778 8.46 -5.64 -40.95
C GLU A 778 8.59 -4.94 -42.33
N GLU A 779 7.86 -3.87 -42.58
CA GLU A 779 7.90 -3.13 -43.85
C GLU A 779 9.28 -2.50 -44.13
N VAL A 780 9.89 -1.89 -43.11
CA VAL A 780 11.18 -1.21 -43.24
C VAL A 780 12.29 -2.25 -43.16
N GLY A 781 13.06 -2.36 -44.24
CA GLY A 781 14.11 -3.39 -44.42
C GLY A 781 13.66 -4.61 -45.21
N SER A 782 12.36 -4.74 -45.53
CA SER A 782 11.85 -5.79 -46.41
C SER A 782 12.36 -5.65 -47.86
N PRO A 783 12.48 -6.77 -48.61
CA PRO A 783 12.26 -8.16 -48.17
C PRO A 783 13.50 -8.81 -47.56
N THR A 784 14.70 -8.24 -47.73
CA THR A 784 15.95 -8.94 -47.42
C THR A 784 16.44 -8.77 -45.98
N GLY A 785 15.86 -7.84 -45.22
CA GLY A 785 16.37 -7.40 -43.93
C GLY A 785 17.63 -6.55 -44.05
N GLY A 786 18.03 -5.92 -42.94
CA GLY A 786 19.27 -5.16 -42.83
C GLY A 786 20.31 -5.79 -41.90
N LYS A 787 21.56 -5.36 -42.07
CA LYS A 787 22.69 -5.71 -41.19
C LYS A 787 22.91 -4.69 -40.08
N SER A 788 22.26 -3.53 -40.12
CA SER A 788 22.24 -2.57 -39.02
C SER A 788 20.84 -1.97 -38.86
N TYR A 789 20.52 -1.52 -37.65
CA TYR A 789 19.29 -0.76 -37.41
C TYR A 789 19.45 0.21 -36.23
N VAL A 790 18.59 1.22 -36.23
CA VAL A 790 18.37 2.12 -35.09
C VAL A 790 16.88 2.33 -34.91
N PHE A 791 16.44 2.46 -33.67
CA PHE A 791 15.06 2.68 -33.29
C PHE A 791 14.99 3.52 -32.03
N GLY A 792 14.02 4.45 -31.98
CA GLY A 792 13.70 5.29 -30.85
C GLY A 792 12.20 5.46 -30.71
N ARG A 793 11.70 5.45 -29.48
CA ARG A 793 10.30 5.75 -29.13
C ARG A 793 10.27 6.64 -27.91
N MET A 794 9.35 7.60 -27.91
CA MET A 794 9.02 8.41 -26.76
C MET A 794 7.49 8.45 -26.61
N GLU A 795 6.99 8.18 -25.41
CA GLU A 795 5.56 8.27 -25.08
C GLU A 795 5.35 9.07 -23.80
N LEU A 796 4.29 9.88 -23.77
CA LEU A 796 3.86 10.60 -22.58
C LEU A 796 2.45 10.14 -22.21
N GLU A 797 2.29 9.45 -21.09
CA GLU A 797 0.98 9.03 -20.58
C GLU A 797 0.39 10.13 -19.69
N VAL A 798 -0.76 10.65 -20.13
CA VAL A 798 -1.55 11.68 -19.45
C VAL A 798 -2.85 11.04 -18.95
N PRO A 799 -3.01 10.79 -17.63
CA PRO A 799 -4.26 10.33 -17.05
C PRO A 799 -5.34 11.41 -17.17
N LEU A 800 -6.53 10.99 -17.54
CA LEU A 800 -7.74 11.79 -17.62
C LEU A 800 -8.66 11.46 -16.43
N LYS A 801 -9.85 12.07 -16.36
CA LYS A 801 -10.82 11.79 -15.28
C LYS A 801 -11.26 10.32 -15.31
N GLY A 802 -11.15 9.63 -14.18
CA GLY A 802 -11.53 8.22 -14.06
C GLY A 802 -10.44 7.26 -14.58
N PRO A 803 -10.79 6.14 -15.23
CA PRO A 803 -9.82 5.14 -15.69
C PRO A 803 -9.16 5.48 -17.03
N PHE A 804 -9.45 6.63 -17.62
CA PHE A 804 -9.04 6.99 -18.97
C PHE A 804 -7.62 7.56 -19.01
N VAL A 805 -6.87 7.25 -20.07
CA VAL A 805 -5.53 7.79 -20.35
C VAL A 805 -5.41 8.25 -21.80
N PHE A 806 -4.62 9.29 -22.01
CA PHE A 806 -4.24 9.80 -23.32
C PHE A 806 -2.73 9.68 -23.48
N VAL A 807 -2.25 9.21 -24.62
CA VAL A 807 -0.83 8.90 -24.84
C VAL A 807 -0.33 9.40 -26.20
N PRO A 808 0.14 10.65 -26.32
CA PRO A 808 0.93 11.06 -27.47
C PRO A 808 2.26 10.28 -27.52
N PHE A 809 2.66 9.90 -28.73
CA PHE A 809 3.92 9.19 -28.96
C PHE A 809 4.62 9.62 -30.25
N TYR A 810 5.93 9.39 -30.28
CA TYR A 810 6.79 9.59 -31.45
C TYR A 810 7.74 8.41 -31.61
N ASP A 811 7.69 7.77 -32.78
CA ASP A 811 8.55 6.66 -33.14
C ASP A 811 9.50 7.09 -34.29
N VAL A 812 10.76 6.68 -34.22
CA VAL A 812 11.78 6.93 -35.24
C VAL A 812 12.63 5.69 -35.43
N GLY A 813 13.02 5.35 -36.65
CA GLY A 813 13.93 4.25 -36.87
C GLY A 813 14.31 4.03 -38.33
N GLY A 814 15.36 3.25 -38.55
CA GLY A 814 15.82 2.91 -39.89
C GLY A 814 16.57 1.60 -39.90
N VAL A 815 16.63 0.98 -41.08
CA VAL A 815 17.32 -0.29 -41.32
C VAL A 815 18.36 -0.10 -42.44
N GLY A 816 19.59 -0.53 -42.18
CA GLY A 816 20.74 -0.37 -43.08
C GLY A 816 21.21 -1.69 -43.66
N LYS A 817 21.58 -1.70 -44.95
CA LYS A 817 22.14 -2.89 -45.62
C LYS A 817 23.59 -3.20 -45.23
N SER A 818 24.34 -2.19 -44.79
CA SER A 818 25.74 -2.31 -44.38
C SER A 818 25.86 -2.33 -42.86
N SER A 819 26.76 -3.17 -42.35
CA SER A 819 27.08 -3.29 -40.92
C SER A 819 27.90 -2.11 -40.38
N ASN A 820 28.63 -1.40 -41.25
CA ASN A 820 29.62 -0.38 -40.87
C ASN A 820 29.10 1.05 -41.03
N ARG A 821 27.85 1.22 -41.44
CA ARG A 821 27.23 2.54 -41.63
C ARG A 821 25.87 2.53 -40.96
N LEU A 822 25.55 3.65 -40.31
CA LEU A 822 24.21 3.88 -39.80
C LEU A 822 23.21 3.91 -40.96
N PRO A 823 21.95 3.48 -40.74
CA PRO A 823 20.89 3.60 -41.72
C PRO A 823 20.73 5.06 -42.18
N ARG A 824 20.74 5.30 -43.49
CA ARG A 824 20.57 6.66 -44.07
C ARG A 824 19.10 7.04 -44.21
N ASP A 825 18.24 6.07 -44.52
CA ASP A 825 16.81 6.28 -44.67
C ASP A 825 16.12 6.07 -43.32
N ILE A 826 16.03 7.16 -42.56
CA ILE A 826 15.36 7.18 -41.25
C ILE A 826 13.88 7.48 -41.47
N LYS A 827 13.05 6.58 -40.98
CA LYS A 827 11.60 6.68 -40.96
C LYS A 827 11.14 7.28 -39.64
N HIS A 828 10.09 8.08 -39.72
CA HIS A 828 9.48 8.75 -38.58
C HIS A 828 7.99 8.48 -38.56
N SER A 829 7.41 8.49 -37.37
CA SER A 829 5.98 8.39 -37.14
C SER A 829 5.61 9.12 -35.86
N PHE A 830 4.45 9.77 -35.86
CA PHE A 830 3.86 10.37 -34.67
C PHE A 830 2.44 9.87 -34.50
N GLY A 831 1.92 9.88 -33.29
CA GLY A 831 0.58 9.39 -33.05
C GLY A 831 0.03 9.70 -31.68
N PHE A 832 -1.21 9.28 -31.47
CA PHE A 832 -1.94 9.47 -30.24
C PHE A 832 -2.68 8.18 -29.87
N GLY A 833 -2.60 7.83 -28.60
CA GLY A 833 -3.30 6.71 -28.00
C GLY A 833 -4.41 7.17 -27.06
N GLY A 834 -5.57 6.51 -27.12
CA GLY A 834 -6.60 6.61 -26.09
C GLY A 834 -6.77 5.26 -25.41
N GLY A 835 -6.75 5.24 -24.07
CA GLY A 835 -6.85 3.99 -23.32
C GLY A 835 -7.70 4.06 -22.07
N VAL A 836 -8.07 2.88 -21.57
CA VAL A 836 -8.82 2.67 -20.33
C VAL A 836 -8.08 1.64 -19.49
N LYS A 837 -7.74 2.00 -18.25
CA LYS A 837 -7.20 1.07 -17.25
C LYS A 837 -8.37 0.26 -16.67
N THR A 838 -8.43 -1.03 -16.97
CA THR A 838 -9.48 -1.92 -16.45
C THR A 838 -8.88 -2.95 -15.49
N PRO A 839 -9.70 -3.58 -14.62
CA PRO A 839 -9.22 -4.66 -13.75
C PRO A 839 -8.64 -5.87 -14.50
N VAL A 840 -9.03 -6.08 -15.76
CA VAL A 840 -8.56 -7.20 -16.61
C VAL A 840 -7.39 -6.82 -17.53
N GLY A 841 -6.77 -5.66 -17.28
CA GLY A 841 -5.67 -5.11 -18.04
C GLY A 841 -6.05 -3.86 -18.86
N PRO A 842 -5.06 -3.13 -19.38
CA PRO A 842 -5.33 -1.91 -20.12
C PRO A 842 -5.86 -2.21 -21.52
N ILE A 843 -6.81 -1.40 -21.97
CA ILE A 843 -7.31 -1.36 -23.34
C ILE A 843 -6.80 -0.08 -23.97
N ARG A 844 -6.15 -0.14 -25.13
CA ARG A 844 -5.56 1.03 -25.79
C ARG A 844 -5.76 0.97 -27.29
N LEU A 845 -6.18 2.12 -27.85
CA LEU A 845 -6.31 2.36 -29.28
C LEU A 845 -5.27 3.40 -29.68
N ASP A 846 -4.29 3.02 -30.51
CA ASP A 846 -3.23 3.88 -31.03
C ASP A 846 -3.50 4.25 -32.49
N LEU A 847 -3.45 5.54 -32.79
CA LEU A 847 -3.48 6.08 -34.15
C LEU A 847 -2.10 6.62 -34.50
N ALA A 848 -1.45 6.05 -35.52
CA ALA A 848 -0.09 6.39 -35.91
C ALA A 848 -0.01 6.89 -37.35
N PHE A 849 0.75 7.95 -37.58
CA PHE A 849 0.91 8.62 -38.86
C PHE A 849 2.38 8.53 -39.33
N PRO A 850 2.68 7.72 -40.37
CA PRO A 850 4.03 7.65 -40.92
C PRO A 850 4.36 8.96 -41.65
N ARG A 851 5.51 9.58 -41.37
CA ARG A 851 5.93 10.84 -42.00
C ARG A 851 6.38 10.66 -43.45
N GLU A 852 5.44 10.34 -44.33
CA GLU A 852 5.60 10.19 -45.78
C GLU A 852 4.75 11.22 -46.56
N LYS A 853 4.90 11.27 -47.89
CA LYS A 853 3.94 12.02 -48.75
C LYS A 853 2.52 11.46 -48.52
N ASP A 854 1.55 12.36 -48.35
CA ASP A 854 0.16 12.06 -48.03
C ASP A 854 -0.05 11.29 -46.70
N PHE A 855 0.76 11.56 -45.67
CA PHE A 855 0.68 10.86 -44.37
C PHE A 855 -0.73 10.79 -43.76
N LEU A 856 -1.56 11.82 -43.94
CA LEU A 856 -2.95 11.86 -43.45
C LEU A 856 -3.83 10.76 -44.05
N LYS A 857 -3.49 10.24 -45.24
CA LYS A 857 -4.20 9.15 -45.91
C LYS A 857 -3.61 7.77 -45.60
N LYS A 858 -2.44 7.70 -44.94
CA LYS A 858 -1.67 6.47 -44.66
C LYS A 858 -1.61 6.11 -43.17
N PHE A 859 -2.49 6.68 -42.36
CA PHE A 859 -2.51 6.38 -40.93
C PHE A 859 -2.79 4.89 -40.68
N LYS A 860 -2.28 4.39 -39.56
CA LYS A 860 -2.57 3.03 -39.08
C LYS A 860 -3.20 3.10 -37.71
N LEU A 861 -4.12 2.17 -37.49
CA LEU A 861 -4.83 2.00 -36.24
C LEU A 861 -4.38 0.69 -35.60
N TYR A 862 -4.07 0.73 -34.31
CA TYR A 862 -3.68 -0.42 -33.52
C TYR A 862 -4.56 -0.52 -32.28
N LEU A 863 -5.15 -1.69 -32.05
CA LEU A 863 -5.89 -1.99 -30.84
C LEU A 863 -5.09 -2.99 -30.01
N SER A 864 -5.00 -2.75 -28.70
CA SER A 864 -4.37 -3.64 -27.73
C SER A 864 -5.27 -3.81 -26.51
N VAL A 865 -5.45 -5.06 -26.06
CA VAL A 865 -6.26 -5.43 -24.89
C VAL A 865 -5.44 -6.39 -24.02
N GLY A 866 -5.30 -6.07 -22.75
CA GLY A 866 -4.68 -6.93 -21.72
C GLY A 866 -3.16 -6.95 -21.75
N TYR A 867 -2.56 -6.98 -22.95
CA TYR A 867 -1.11 -6.90 -23.16
C TYR A 867 -0.75 -5.52 -23.73
N ILE A 868 0.01 -4.73 -22.99
CA ILE A 868 0.61 -3.49 -23.50
C ILE A 868 2.12 -3.55 -23.22
N TYR A 869 2.87 -3.61 -24.33
CA TYR A 869 4.32 -3.62 -24.53
C TYR A 869 5.08 -4.94 -24.38
#